data_AF-A0A6P7TM82-F1
#
_entry.id   AF-A0A6P7TM82-F1
#
_cell.length_a   1.000
_cell.length_b   1.000
_cell.length_c   1.000
_cell.angle_alpha   90.00
_cell.angle_beta   90.00
_cell.angle_gamma   90.00
#
_symmetry.space_group_name_H-M   'P 1'
#
loop_
_entity.id
_entity.type
_entity.pdbx_description
1 polymer ?
#
loop_
_entity_poly.entity_id
_entity_poly.type
_entity_poly.pdbx_seq_one_letter_code
_entity_poly.pdbx_strand_id
1 'polypeptide(L)'
;MLFTNRKSGPDFLLWPLIPLLLVMSQTVTGNTCGTSSTLGITKPFEAHIEGTFTDKSTSILIKEYFQPTGSVDNVELGAVVQTFNGEKIQAILNYTSSELFYIADDVCTVAQGIPRFTNLLPDNRSNVENAFIYSTKDILRMLQDTVCVSLPNGTVRGIEAEHFHGKLEDNVQFQDVVVDIYISRDNWTTANDYTKPEPLRIEFCGKVKSSGKTFCNYFDYFYFNYDPNFTFKERESVFEIPPGVYCTGRKTESDIPYLPLEYFVTIEFVDPAENSVKISKLWVSEKYQMVRRDFHPISYADAGHPVTEIYNYLTGTVYTRDNLMLNCSYNTLQNADTNDDDILQHILDVMNGKATRMVDTLQILQLDRENTFYNGQRSLRNVVCDVFISMKTIQTDSGASKNVTFEYYFMTNDWKLIPDRGGPESVITQIPMMLEISYSHKGHKRNFFYNFFDFSDVVSYKDFDTSACYNQTREIVFKIAFKGQYIPSLINAFEKKAHSQIADYGKVNPFRVQNMHLTYDDDYVFVFASIIDPAPPETLFTLHENKMIKSKTNRNLMFKKMTLNLCAVNCVEYSGCYGFELTADGVCTITTMVFSEQKSDSQLQDSQGTNFYARTIMHHIKWESNSNVWNKLFSSVYNRIWIFT
;
A
#
# COMPACT_ATOMS: atom_id res chain seq x y z
N MET A 1 -5.15 -32.63 27.40
CA MET A 1 -3.71 -32.84 27.62
C MET A 1 -3.33 -34.22 27.14
N LEU A 2 -2.75 -34.33 25.95
CA LEU A 2 -1.85 -35.41 25.49
C LEU A 2 -1.36 -34.96 24.11
N PHE A 3 -0.12 -34.47 24.09
CA PHE A 3 0.64 -34.13 22.90
C PHE A 3 0.96 -35.42 22.15
N THR A 4 0.58 -35.50 20.87
CA THR A 4 1.22 -36.41 19.92
C THR A 4 2.11 -35.59 18.99
N ASN A 5 3.41 -35.89 19.09
CA ASN A 5 4.50 -35.34 18.31
C ASN A 5 4.21 -35.35 16.80
N ARG A 6 3.98 -34.19 16.21
CA ARG A 6 4.43 -33.89 14.83
C ARG A 6 5.87 -33.37 14.91
N LYS A 7 6.83 -34.30 15.08
CA LYS A 7 8.22 -34.09 14.67
C LYS A 7 8.37 -34.68 13.27
N SER A 8 7.89 -33.94 12.29
CA SER A 8 8.31 -34.03 10.89
C SER A 8 8.58 -32.58 10.49
N GLY A 9 9.79 -32.12 10.80
CA GLY A 9 10.22 -30.77 10.43
C GLY A 9 10.27 -30.61 8.90
N PRO A 10 10.14 -29.39 8.39
CA PRO A 10 10.17 -29.09 6.96
C PRO A 10 11.60 -29.07 6.38
N ASP A 11 12.45 -30.04 6.77
CA ASP A 11 13.85 -30.13 6.31
C ASP A 11 14.02 -30.94 5.01
N PHE A 12 12.89 -31.32 4.39
CA PHE A 12 12.84 -31.86 3.04
C PHE A 12 11.97 -30.92 2.24
N LEU A 13 12.58 -30.16 1.31
CA LEU A 13 12.04 -29.76 -0.01
C LEU A 13 12.96 -28.71 -0.66
N LEU A 14 13.88 -29.23 -1.47
CA LEU A 14 14.55 -28.72 -2.66
C LEU A 14 14.96 -27.23 -2.74
N TRP A 15 16.28 -27.03 -2.73
CA TRP A 15 16.97 -25.93 -3.42
C TRP A 15 17.17 -26.31 -4.90
N PRO A 16 16.70 -25.50 -5.87
CA PRO A 16 17.14 -25.63 -7.26
C PRO A 16 17.90 -24.38 -7.73
N LEU A 17 18.57 -24.53 -8.88
CA LEU A 17 19.23 -23.50 -9.69
C LEU A 17 20.68 -23.15 -9.28
N ILE A 18 21.58 -24.07 -9.60
CA ILE A 18 23.01 -23.78 -9.78
C ILE A 18 23.45 -24.39 -11.12
N PRO A 19 24.01 -23.60 -12.03
CA PRO A 19 24.73 -24.11 -13.19
C PRO A 19 26.21 -24.34 -12.86
N LEU A 20 26.79 -25.32 -13.56
CA LEU A 20 28.24 -25.49 -13.61
C LEU A 20 28.87 -24.53 -14.62
N LEU A 21 29.96 -23.88 -14.20
CA LEU A 21 31.12 -23.68 -15.07
C LEU A 21 31.73 -25.06 -15.31
N LEU A 22 31.73 -25.59 -16.53
CA LEU A 22 32.74 -26.56 -16.95
C LEU A 22 32.94 -26.56 -18.46
N VAL A 23 34.21 -26.47 -18.84
CA VAL A 23 34.72 -26.67 -20.19
C VAL A 23 34.51 -28.14 -20.51
N MET A 24 33.85 -28.49 -21.62
CA MET A 24 33.94 -29.86 -22.13
C MET A 24 35.38 -30.14 -22.54
N SER A 25 36.11 -30.93 -21.75
CA SER A 25 37.43 -31.41 -22.16
C SER A 25 37.33 -32.31 -23.41
N GLN A 26 37.98 -31.86 -24.49
CA GLN A 26 38.13 -32.53 -25.79
C GLN A 26 38.60 -33.99 -25.64
N THR A 27 38.14 -34.94 -26.46
CA THR A 27 38.63 -35.12 -27.83
C THR A 27 37.70 -36.06 -28.61
N VAL A 28 36.76 -35.50 -29.36
CA VAL A 28 36.21 -36.17 -30.55
C VAL A 28 36.18 -35.11 -31.64
N THR A 29 36.89 -35.38 -32.74
CA THR A 29 36.65 -34.69 -34.02
C THR A 29 35.25 -35.10 -34.49
N GLY A 30 34.23 -34.40 -33.99
CA GLY A 30 32.83 -34.65 -34.26
C GLY A 30 32.11 -33.31 -34.40
N ASN A 31 31.24 -33.23 -35.39
CA ASN A 31 30.43 -32.05 -35.69
C ASN A 31 29.81 -31.49 -34.41
N THR A 32 29.81 -30.16 -34.26
CA THR A 32 28.93 -29.46 -33.31
C THR A 32 27.52 -30.01 -33.48
N CYS A 33 26.76 -30.14 -32.37
CA CYS A 33 25.32 -30.39 -32.43
C CYS A 33 24.75 -29.47 -33.52
N GLY A 34 24.16 -30.08 -34.57
CA GLY A 34 24.27 -29.61 -35.96
C GLY A 34 24.03 -28.12 -36.19
N THR A 35 24.50 -27.62 -37.34
CA THR A 35 24.14 -26.30 -37.91
C THR A 35 22.62 -26.11 -38.15
N SER A 36 21.78 -27.00 -37.61
CA SER A 36 20.33 -27.10 -37.69
C SER A 36 19.59 -26.60 -36.43
N SER A 37 20.26 -26.29 -35.31
CA SER A 37 19.57 -25.83 -34.09
C SER A 37 19.10 -24.37 -34.22
N THR A 38 18.00 -24.16 -34.93
CA THR A 38 17.26 -22.88 -35.02
C THR A 38 16.57 -22.47 -33.71
N LEU A 39 16.74 -23.26 -32.63
CA LEU A 39 16.33 -22.98 -31.26
C LEU A 39 17.24 -21.91 -30.63
N GLY A 40 16.98 -20.65 -30.96
CA GLY A 40 17.60 -19.49 -30.31
C GLY A 40 16.88 -19.08 -29.02
N ILE A 41 17.63 -18.88 -27.93
CA ILE A 41 17.18 -18.39 -26.60
C ILE A 41 16.75 -16.90 -26.65
N THR A 42 16.84 -16.26 -27.81
CA THR A 42 16.60 -14.82 -27.97
C THR A 42 15.12 -14.44 -27.92
N LYS A 43 14.21 -15.36 -27.52
CA LYS A 43 12.76 -15.14 -27.51
C LYS A 43 12.12 -15.68 -26.23
N PRO A 44 10.98 -15.11 -25.80
CA PRO A 44 10.24 -15.61 -24.67
C PRO A 44 9.71 -17.03 -24.92
N PHE A 45 9.60 -17.82 -23.85
CA PHE A 45 8.99 -19.16 -23.92
C PHE A 45 8.24 -19.53 -22.64
N GLU A 46 7.34 -20.50 -22.79
CA GLU A 46 6.70 -21.24 -21.70
C GLU A 46 6.93 -22.74 -21.91
N ALA A 47 7.33 -23.46 -20.86
CA ALA A 47 7.54 -24.90 -20.89
C ALA A 47 6.78 -25.57 -19.74
N HIS A 48 6.03 -26.64 -20.01
CA HIS A 48 5.50 -27.51 -18.97
C HIS A 48 6.20 -28.88 -19.05
N ILE A 49 6.76 -29.27 -17.92
CA ILE A 49 7.70 -30.38 -17.81
C ILE A 49 7.22 -31.31 -16.71
N GLU A 50 7.19 -32.60 -16.98
CA GLU A 50 7.08 -33.63 -15.96
C GLU A 50 8.48 -34.15 -15.64
N GLY A 51 8.96 -33.89 -14.42
CA GLY A 51 10.24 -34.37 -13.92
C GLY A 51 10.05 -35.69 -13.18
N THR A 52 10.60 -36.79 -13.66
CA THR A 52 10.57 -38.11 -13.00
C THR A 52 11.93 -38.46 -12.43
N PHE A 53 11.99 -38.75 -11.13
CA PHE A 53 13.22 -39.09 -10.40
C PHE A 53 13.18 -40.56 -9.99
N THR A 54 13.92 -41.41 -10.73
CA THR A 54 13.87 -42.88 -10.52
C THR A 54 14.46 -43.33 -9.20
N ASP A 55 15.45 -42.60 -8.69
CA ASP A 55 16.10 -42.92 -7.43
C ASP A 55 15.19 -42.70 -6.21
N LYS A 56 14.17 -41.84 -6.37
CA LYS A 56 13.19 -41.44 -5.36
C LYS A 56 11.78 -41.99 -5.61
N SER A 57 11.52 -42.54 -6.79
CA SER A 57 10.18 -42.98 -7.21
C SER A 57 9.14 -41.85 -7.12
N THR A 58 9.53 -40.62 -7.48
CA THR A 58 8.67 -39.44 -7.43
C THR A 58 8.63 -38.72 -8.76
N SER A 59 7.51 -38.06 -9.06
CA SER A 59 7.42 -37.09 -10.14
C SER A 59 7.02 -35.71 -9.63
N ILE A 60 7.42 -34.67 -10.36
CA ILE A 60 7.05 -33.28 -10.12
C ILE A 60 6.54 -32.67 -11.43
N LEU A 61 5.60 -31.74 -11.32
CA LEU A 61 5.18 -30.92 -12.44
C LEU A 61 5.87 -29.57 -12.34
N ILE A 62 6.44 -29.10 -13.45
CA ILE A 62 7.17 -27.84 -13.54
C ILE A 62 6.53 -27.01 -14.65
N LYS A 63 6.30 -25.74 -14.37
CA LYS A 63 6.02 -24.74 -15.40
C LYS A 63 7.12 -23.70 -15.36
N GLU A 64 7.83 -23.55 -16.46
CA GLU A 64 8.90 -22.58 -16.62
C GLU A 64 8.50 -21.50 -17.60
N TYR A 65 8.89 -20.27 -17.27
CA TYR A 65 8.65 -19.07 -18.05
C TYR A 65 9.96 -18.32 -18.16
N PHE A 66 10.26 -17.81 -19.35
CA PHE A 66 11.43 -17.00 -19.59
C PHE A 66 11.11 -15.82 -20.49
N GLN A 67 11.64 -14.66 -20.13
CA GLN A 67 11.55 -13.42 -20.88
C GLN A 67 12.96 -12.85 -21.06
N PRO A 68 13.48 -12.79 -22.31
CA PRO A 68 14.81 -12.25 -22.58
C PRO A 68 14.85 -10.71 -22.53
N THR A 69 16.05 -10.18 -22.32
CA THR A 69 16.40 -8.76 -22.48
C THR A 69 16.11 -8.29 -23.92
N GLY A 70 15.50 -7.12 -24.10
CA GLY A 70 15.06 -6.60 -25.40
C GLY A 70 13.59 -6.89 -25.78
N SER A 71 12.84 -7.51 -24.88
CA SER A 71 11.36 -7.49 -24.85
C SER A 71 10.83 -6.15 -24.29
N VAL A 72 9.50 -6.00 -24.14
CA VAL A 72 8.76 -4.74 -23.84
C VAL A 72 9.41 -3.83 -22.79
N ASP A 73 10.17 -4.37 -21.82
CA ASP A 73 10.74 -3.61 -20.70
C ASP A 73 12.28 -3.63 -20.57
N ASN A 74 13.03 -4.21 -21.52
CA ASN A 74 14.50 -4.39 -21.38
C ASN A 74 14.95 -5.14 -20.10
N VAL A 75 14.05 -5.85 -19.42
CA VAL A 75 14.34 -6.69 -18.26
C VAL A 75 14.40 -8.15 -18.67
N GLU A 76 15.38 -8.89 -18.14
CA GLU A 76 15.45 -10.33 -18.33
C GLU A 76 14.88 -11.03 -17.08
N LEU A 77 13.81 -11.81 -17.27
CA LEU A 77 13.04 -12.43 -16.20
C LEU A 77 12.92 -13.94 -16.42
N GLY A 78 12.85 -14.69 -15.32
CA GLY A 78 12.51 -16.11 -15.31
C GLY A 78 11.49 -16.40 -14.21
N ALA A 79 10.63 -17.39 -14.41
CA ALA A 79 9.79 -17.90 -13.35
C ALA A 79 9.65 -19.42 -13.48
N VAL A 80 9.66 -20.11 -12.34
CA VAL A 80 9.48 -21.56 -12.26
C VAL A 80 8.43 -21.84 -11.21
N VAL A 81 7.39 -22.57 -11.59
CA VAL A 81 6.34 -23.05 -10.69
C VAL A 81 6.43 -24.56 -10.63
N GLN A 82 6.72 -25.10 -9.44
CA GLN A 82 6.78 -26.52 -9.19
C GLN A 82 5.54 -26.98 -8.42
N THR A 83 5.03 -28.16 -8.75
CA THR A 83 3.96 -28.81 -8.02
C THR A 83 4.37 -30.23 -7.66
N PHE A 84 4.40 -30.53 -6.37
CA PHE A 84 4.77 -31.83 -5.82
C PHE A 84 3.85 -32.17 -4.66
N ASN A 85 3.25 -33.37 -4.66
CA ASN A 85 2.29 -33.80 -3.65
C ASN A 85 1.11 -32.81 -3.40
N GLY A 86 0.75 -32.02 -4.41
CA GLY A 86 -0.28 -30.98 -4.31
C GLY A 86 0.20 -29.64 -3.72
N GLU A 87 1.43 -29.58 -3.20
CA GLU A 87 2.06 -28.34 -2.76
C GLU A 87 2.67 -27.60 -3.95
N LYS A 88 2.54 -26.26 -3.95
CA LYS A 88 3.00 -25.40 -5.03
C LYS A 88 4.12 -24.50 -4.51
N ILE A 89 5.25 -24.51 -5.22
CA ILE A 89 6.40 -23.64 -4.96
C ILE A 89 6.64 -22.79 -6.20
N GLN A 90 6.93 -21.51 -6.02
CA GLN A 90 7.25 -20.59 -7.10
C GLN A 90 8.62 -19.94 -6.85
N ALA A 91 9.44 -19.92 -7.89
CA ALA A 91 10.68 -19.17 -7.94
C ALA A 91 10.58 -18.11 -9.04
N ILE A 92 10.97 -16.87 -8.75
CA ILE A 92 11.03 -15.79 -9.74
C ILE A 92 12.46 -15.28 -9.77
N LEU A 93 13.02 -15.14 -10.96
CA LEU A 93 14.37 -14.68 -11.22
C LEU A 93 14.31 -13.34 -11.94
N ASN A 94 14.83 -12.31 -11.29
CA ASN A 94 15.10 -11.03 -11.94
C ASN A 94 16.59 -10.93 -12.26
N TYR A 95 16.96 -11.32 -13.48
CA TYR A 95 18.37 -11.36 -13.89
C TYR A 95 18.99 -9.95 -13.98
N THR A 96 18.17 -8.92 -14.22
CA THR A 96 18.61 -7.52 -14.25
C THR A 96 18.99 -7.02 -12.86
N SER A 97 18.15 -7.22 -11.84
CA SER A 97 18.45 -6.81 -10.45
C SER A 97 19.33 -7.80 -9.69
N SER A 98 19.55 -9.00 -10.26
CA SER A 98 20.22 -10.13 -9.61
C SER A 98 19.51 -10.60 -8.33
N GLU A 99 18.17 -10.71 -8.38
CA GLU A 99 17.35 -11.18 -7.26
C GLU A 99 16.58 -12.47 -7.59
N LEU A 100 16.66 -13.45 -6.67
CA LEU A 100 15.85 -14.67 -6.71
C LEU A 100 14.80 -14.62 -5.60
N PHE A 101 13.53 -14.63 -5.98
CA PHE A 101 12.38 -14.71 -5.08
C PHE A 101 11.96 -16.17 -4.94
N TYR A 102 11.87 -16.67 -3.73
CA TYR A 102 11.37 -18.01 -3.42
C TYR A 102 10.07 -17.89 -2.65
N ILE A 103 9.00 -18.53 -3.14
CA ILE A 103 7.63 -18.38 -2.64
C ILE A 103 7.03 -19.75 -2.39
N ALA A 104 6.70 -20.04 -1.13
CA ALA A 104 6.01 -21.27 -0.71
C ALA A 104 5.03 -20.95 0.40
N ASP A 105 3.78 -21.41 0.30
CA ASP A 105 2.73 -21.21 1.30
C ASP A 105 2.62 -19.75 1.83
N ASP A 106 2.58 -18.79 0.90
CA ASP A 106 2.57 -17.33 1.15
C ASP A 106 3.83 -16.75 1.83
N VAL A 107 4.85 -17.57 2.13
CA VAL A 107 6.14 -17.12 2.63
C VAL A 107 7.06 -16.81 1.46
N CYS A 108 7.63 -15.61 1.43
CA CYS A 108 8.62 -15.25 0.44
C CYS A 108 9.97 -14.83 1.05
N THR A 109 11.05 -15.37 0.48
CA THR A 109 12.43 -14.98 0.77
C THR A 109 13.14 -14.50 -0.48
N VAL A 110 14.04 -13.54 -0.32
CA VAL A 110 14.88 -13.03 -1.42
C VAL A 110 16.32 -13.45 -1.21
N ALA A 111 16.91 -14.10 -2.21
CA ALA A 111 18.34 -14.29 -2.29
C ALA A 111 18.96 -13.21 -3.19
N GLN A 112 19.93 -12.48 -2.64
CA GLN A 112 20.69 -11.45 -3.35
C GLN A 112 21.88 -12.06 -4.07
N GLY A 113 22.12 -11.57 -5.28
CA GLY A 113 23.11 -12.16 -6.17
C GLY A 113 22.56 -13.45 -6.73
N ILE A 114 21.71 -13.35 -7.75
CA ILE A 114 21.58 -14.45 -8.71
C ILE A 114 23.01 -14.76 -9.13
N PRO A 115 23.52 -15.96 -8.84
CA PRO A 115 24.82 -16.33 -9.35
C PRO A 115 24.74 -16.13 -10.84
N ARG A 116 25.63 -15.31 -11.42
CA ARG A 116 25.91 -15.44 -12.86
C ARG A 116 26.04 -16.92 -13.11
N PHE A 117 25.32 -17.44 -14.10
CA PHE A 117 25.08 -18.86 -14.37
C PHE A 117 26.36 -19.71 -14.57
N THR A 118 27.31 -19.61 -13.66
CA THR A 118 28.71 -19.96 -13.79
C THR A 118 29.34 -20.26 -12.43
N ASN A 119 28.91 -19.66 -11.30
CA ASN A 119 29.67 -19.76 -10.04
C ASN A 119 28.83 -19.86 -8.77
N LEU A 120 28.17 -20.99 -8.52
CA LEU A 120 27.88 -21.41 -7.14
C LEU A 120 28.40 -22.82 -6.89
N LEU A 121 29.28 -22.95 -5.90
CA LEU A 121 29.49 -24.20 -5.18
C LEU A 121 28.54 -24.19 -3.98
N PRO A 122 27.84 -25.29 -3.65
CA PRO A 122 27.09 -25.38 -2.41
C PRO A 122 28.07 -25.40 -1.24
N ASP A 123 27.96 -24.41 -0.35
CA ASP A 123 28.66 -24.40 0.92
C ASP A 123 28.09 -25.48 1.86
N ASN A 124 28.75 -26.64 1.85
CA ASN A 124 29.10 -27.53 2.96
C ASN A 124 28.21 -27.60 4.23
N ARG A 125 26.87 -27.64 4.11
CA ARG A 125 25.98 -28.06 5.21
C ARG A 125 25.30 -29.40 4.93
N SER A 126 26.10 -30.44 5.07
CA SER A 126 25.79 -31.74 5.70
C SER A 126 24.34 -32.24 5.72
N ASN A 127 23.66 -32.36 4.57
CA ASN A 127 22.61 -33.35 4.25
C ASN A 127 22.01 -33.02 2.87
N VAL A 128 22.49 -33.62 1.78
CA VAL A 128 21.99 -33.32 0.42
C VAL A 128 21.83 -34.60 -0.41
N GLU A 129 20.59 -35.11 -0.47
CA GLU A 129 20.07 -35.99 -1.51
C GLU A 129 19.12 -35.17 -2.43
N ASN A 130 19.61 -34.11 -3.07
CA ASN A 130 18.75 -33.21 -3.85
C ASN A 130 18.79 -33.51 -5.35
N ALA A 131 17.63 -33.44 -5.99
CA ALA A 131 17.47 -33.66 -7.41
C ALA A 131 17.62 -32.33 -8.14
N PHE A 132 18.44 -32.31 -9.19
CA PHE A 132 18.80 -31.11 -9.95
C PHE A 132 17.84 -30.92 -11.11
N ILE A 133 17.42 -29.68 -11.37
CA ILE A 133 16.64 -29.31 -12.55
C ILE A 133 17.43 -28.22 -13.26
N TYR A 134 17.77 -28.45 -14.52
CA TYR A 134 18.35 -27.44 -15.39
C TYR A 134 17.23 -26.56 -15.93
N SER A 135 17.42 -25.24 -15.95
CA SER A 135 16.45 -24.38 -16.63
C SER A 135 16.43 -24.75 -18.12
N THR A 136 15.26 -24.74 -18.74
CA THR A 136 15.10 -25.00 -20.18
C THR A 136 16.02 -24.07 -20.98
N LYS A 137 16.17 -22.83 -20.51
CA LYS A 137 17.13 -21.86 -21.05
C LYS A 137 18.57 -22.38 -21.06
N ASP A 138 19.05 -22.94 -19.95
CA ASP A 138 20.42 -23.46 -19.84
C ASP A 138 20.63 -24.70 -20.72
N ILE A 139 19.63 -25.56 -20.83
CA ILE A 139 19.68 -26.74 -21.71
C ILE A 139 19.79 -26.30 -23.17
N LEU A 140 18.95 -25.34 -23.58
CA LEU A 140 19.00 -24.78 -24.92
C LEU A 140 20.35 -24.10 -25.20
N ARG A 141 20.95 -23.48 -24.19
CA ARG A 141 22.29 -22.88 -24.31
C ARG A 141 23.36 -23.94 -24.46
N MET A 142 23.28 -25.00 -23.66
CA MET A 142 24.19 -26.13 -23.75
C MET A 142 24.18 -26.70 -25.17
N LEU A 143 23.02 -26.90 -25.78
CA LEU A 143 22.90 -27.38 -27.17
C LEU A 143 23.62 -26.48 -28.21
N GLN A 144 23.77 -25.18 -27.94
CA GLN A 144 24.48 -24.24 -28.80
C GLN A 144 25.99 -24.25 -28.55
N ASP A 145 26.40 -24.36 -27.28
CA ASP A 145 27.77 -24.13 -26.85
C ASP A 145 28.61 -25.43 -26.72
N THR A 146 28.00 -26.62 -26.87
CA THR A 146 28.68 -27.90 -26.61
C THR A 146 28.79 -28.87 -27.79
N VAL A 147 29.85 -29.71 -27.73
CA VAL A 147 30.08 -30.81 -28.68
C VAL A 147 29.31 -32.03 -28.19
N CYS A 148 28.13 -32.27 -28.75
CA CYS A 148 27.36 -33.48 -28.51
C CYS A 148 27.31 -34.40 -29.75
N VAL A 149 27.20 -35.70 -29.50
CA VAL A 149 27.18 -36.72 -30.56
C VAL A 149 25.72 -36.94 -30.96
N SER A 150 25.41 -36.72 -32.24
CA SER A 150 24.11 -37.12 -32.79
C SER A 150 24.02 -38.64 -32.84
N LEU A 151 22.99 -39.18 -32.19
CA LEU A 151 22.66 -40.60 -32.17
C LEU A 151 21.53 -40.89 -33.18
N PRO A 152 21.26 -42.17 -33.50
CA PRO A 152 20.12 -42.54 -34.32
C PRO A 152 18.83 -41.91 -33.78
N ASN A 153 17.98 -41.43 -34.68
CA ASN A 153 16.74 -40.75 -34.29
C ASN A 153 15.90 -41.61 -33.35
N GLY A 154 15.32 -40.97 -32.34
CA GLY A 154 14.46 -41.59 -31.35
C GLY A 154 13.00 -41.26 -31.58
N THR A 155 12.15 -41.81 -30.71
CA THR A 155 10.74 -41.41 -30.61
C THR A 155 10.40 -41.12 -29.17
N VAL A 156 9.83 -39.94 -28.90
CA VAL A 156 9.36 -39.54 -27.56
C VAL A 156 7.86 -39.30 -27.63
N ARG A 157 7.06 -40.08 -26.89
CA ARG A 157 5.59 -40.01 -26.89
C ARG A 157 4.97 -40.03 -28.31
N GLY A 158 5.57 -40.81 -29.21
CA GLY A 158 5.12 -40.94 -30.61
C GLY A 158 5.60 -39.83 -31.54
N ILE A 159 6.41 -38.88 -31.06
CA ILE A 159 7.01 -37.80 -31.85
C ILE A 159 8.41 -38.23 -32.30
N GLU A 160 8.71 -38.11 -33.60
CA GLU A 160 10.06 -38.34 -34.10
C GLU A 160 11.03 -37.26 -33.58
N ALA A 161 12.15 -37.71 -33.01
CA ALA A 161 13.10 -36.83 -32.34
C ALA A 161 14.53 -37.01 -32.88
N GLU A 162 15.21 -35.90 -33.07
CA GLU A 162 16.67 -35.89 -33.13
C GLU A 162 17.21 -36.17 -31.72
N HIS A 163 18.14 -37.12 -31.62
CA HIS A 163 18.71 -37.56 -30.35
C HIS A 163 20.17 -37.12 -30.27
N PHE A 164 20.48 -36.35 -29.24
CA PHE A 164 21.82 -35.87 -28.93
C PHE A 164 22.30 -36.47 -27.61
N HIS A 165 23.55 -36.89 -27.58
CA HIS A 165 24.20 -37.45 -26.40
C HIS A 165 25.41 -36.62 -25.99
N GLY A 166 25.49 -36.28 -24.71
CA GLY A 166 26.59 -35.57 -24.08
C GLY A 166 27.05 -36.23 -22.79
N LYS A 167 28.30 -36.01 -22.43
CA LYS A 167 28.85 -36.37 -21.12
C LYS A 167 29.15 -35.10 -20.34
N LEU A 168 28.63 -35.01 -19.11
CA LEU A 168 29.00 -33.96 -18.18
C LEU A 168 30.25 -34.37 -17.42
N GLU A 169 31.07 -33.38 -17.09
CA GLU A 169 32.20 -33.61 -16.21
C GLU A 169 31.76 -33.96 -14.80
N ASP A 170 32.53 -34.84 -14.17
CA ASP A 170 32.30 -35.26 -12.79
C ASP A 170 32.37 -34.06 -11.84
N ASN A 171 31.40 -33.94 -10.93
CA ASN A 171 31.39 -32.87 -9.93
C ASN A 171 31.54 -33.44 -8.52
N VAL A 172 31.38 -32.61 -7.47
CA VAL A 172 31.59 -33.06 -6.08
C VAL A 172 30.58 -34.15 -5.66
N GLN A 173 29.40 -34.22 -6.28
CA GLN A 173 28.31 -35.12 -5.89
C GLN A 173 28.07 -36.28 -6.85
N PHE A 174 28.38 -36.12 -8.13
CA PHE A 174 28.09 -37.10 -9.17
C PHE A 174 29.30 -37.43 -10.03
N GLN A 175 29.31 -38.66 -10.52
CA GLN A 175 30.28 -39.19 -11.47
C GLN A 175 29.57 -39.87 -12.64
N ASP A 176 30.26 -39.96 -13.77
CA ASP A 176 29.79 -40.62 -14.99
C ASP A 176 28.43 -40.07 -15.47
N VAL A 177 28.21 -38.76 -15.34
CA VAL A 177 26.91 -38.17 -15.71
C VAL A 177 26.83 -38.03 -17.23
N VAL A 178 25.79 -38.62 -17.81
CA VAL A 178 25.43 -38.51 -19.22
C VAL A 178 24.10 -37.77 -19.36
N VAL A 179 23.96 -37.08 -20.48
CA VAL A 179 22.77 -36.31 -20.83
C VAL A 179 22.34 -36.69 -22.24
N ASP A 180 21.11 -37.17 -22.33
CA ASP A 180 20.45 -37.44 -23.60
C ASP A 180 19.36 -36.38 -23.83
N ILE A 181 19.40 -35.70 -24.96
CA ILE A 181 18.47 -34.63 -25.32
C ILE A 181 17.73 -35.03 -26.58
N TYR A 182 16.41 -34.94 -26.53
CA TYR A 182 15.51 -35.27 -27.63
C TYR A 182 14.79 -34.01 -28.07
N ILE A 183 14.96 -33.63 -29.34
CA ILE A 183 14.35 -32.45 -29.95
C ILE A 183 13.45 -32.89 -31.10
N SER A 184 12.27 -32.30 -31.24
CA SER A 184 11.39 -32.59 -32.38
C SER A 184 12.05 -32.19 -33.70
N ARG A 185 11.70 -32.91 -34.77
CA ARG A 185 12.15 -32.58 -36.13
C ARG A 185 11.39 -31.40 -36.71
N ASP A 186 11.99 -30.73 -37.71
CA ASP A 186 11.44 -29.56 -38.40
C ASP A 186 10.04 -29.78 -39.03
N ASN A 187 9.59 -31.03 -39.20
CA ASN A 187 8.28 -31.38 -39.75
C ASN A 187 7.20 -31.63 -38.68
N TRP A 188 7.53 -31.57 -37.39
CA TRP A 188 6.56 -31.68 -36.31
C TRP A 188 5.86 -30.33 -36.13
N THR A 189 4.53 -30.33 -36.26
CA THR A 189 3.71 -29.13 -36.03
C THR A 189 3.18 -29.20 -34.61
N THR A 190 3.48 -28.18 -33.81
CA THR A 190 2.99 -28.07 -32.45
C THR A 190 1.54 -27.60 -32.42
N ALA A 191 0.89 -27.65 -31.25
CA ALA A 191 -0.49 -27.18 -31.09
C ALA A 191 -0.68 -25.67 -31.42
N ASN A 192 0.42 -24.92 -31.58
CA ASN A 192 0.42 -23.50 -31.92
C ASN A 192 0.80 -23.25 -33.40
N ASP A 193 0.71 -24.27 -34.26
CA ASP A 193 1.00 -24.21 -35.71
C ASP A 193 2.44 -23.76 -36.07
N TYR A 194 3.38 -23.90 -35.13
CA TYR A 194 4.80 -23.65 -35.40
C TYR A 194 5.51 -24.95 -35.79
N THR A 195 6.16 -24.95 -36.95
CA THR A 195 7.00 -26.07 -37.45
C THR A 195 8.45 -25.91 -37.02
N LYS A 196 8.68 -25.53 -35.76
CA LYS A 196 10.02 -25.36 -35.22
C LYS A 196 10.38 -26.53 -34.31
N PRO A 197 11.65 -26.96 -34.32
CA PRO A 197 12.16 -27.90 -33.32
C PRO A 197 11.86 -27.42 -31.90
N GLU A 198 11.38 -28.32 -31.04
CA GLU A 198 11.08 -28.08 -29.63
C GLU A 198 11.70 -29.19 -28.76
N PRO A 199 12.11 -28.88 -27.52
CA PRO A 199 12.56 -29.92 -26.59
C PRO A 199 11.41 -30.88 -26.28
N LEU A 200 11.67 -32.19 -26.38
CA LEU A 200 10.69 -33.24 -26.10
C LEU A 200 10.99 -33.96 -24.79
N ARG A 201 12.26 -34.32 -24.58
CA ARG A 201 12.73 -35.00 -23.39
C ARG A 201 14.19 -34.70 -23.12
N ILE A 202 14.55 -34.67 -21.85
CA ILE A 202 15.94 -34.72 -21.41
C ILE A 202 16.10 -35.82 -20.38
N GLU A 203 17.15 -36.63 -20.54
CA GLU A 203 17.48 -37.72 -19.64
C GLU A 203 18.84 -37.45 -19.01
N PHE A 204 18.90 -37.48 -17.70
CA PHE A 204 20.12 -37.30 -16.92
C PHE A 204 20.41 -38.57 -16.14
N CYS A 205 21.41 -39.33 -16.56
CA CYS A 205 21.79 -40.56 -15.89
C CYS A 205 23.21 -40.46 -15.35
N GLY A 206 23.47 -41.03 -14.17
CA GLY A 206 24.80 -41.01 -13.58
C GLY A 206 24.88 -41.81 -12.29
N LYS A 207 25.95 -41.61 -11.53
CA LYS A 207 26.15 -42.23 -10.21
C LYS A 207 26.40 -41.18 -9.15
N VAL A 208 25.79 -41.37 -7.98
CA VAL A 208 26.10 -40.56 -6.79
C VAL A 208 27.48 -40.99 -6.26
N LYS A 209 28.43 -40.06 -6.14
CA LYS A 209 29.81 -40.36 -5.70
C LYS A 209 29.88 -40.95 -4.31
N SER A 210 29.03 -40.49 -3.39
CA SER A 210 29.06 -40.93 -1.99
C SER A 210 28.53 -42.35 -1.77
N SER A 211 27.54 -42.78 -2.57
CA SER A 211 26.87 -44.09 -2.38
C SER A 211 27.10 -45.07 -3.52
N GLY A 212 27.61 -44.61 -4.67
CA GLY A 212 27.70 -45.40 -5.90
C GLY A 212 26.36 -45.71 -6.55
N LYS A 213 25.22 -45.27 -5.97
CA LYS A 213 23.87 -45.53 -6.48
C LYS A 213 23.71 -44.84 -7.84
N THR A 214 23.24 -45.60 -8.82
CA THR A 214 22.86 -45.07 -10.14
C THR A 214 21.54 -44.34 -10.04
N PHE A 215 21.41 -43.23 -10.76
CA PHE A 215 20.16 -42.50 -10.92
C PHE A 215 19.92 -42.21 -12.41
N CYS A 216 18.66 -42.08 -12.78
CA CYS A 216 18.23 -41.57 -14.08
C CYS A 216 17.00 -40.67 -13.89
N ASN A 217 17.13 -39.41 -14.25
CA ASN A 217 16.06 -38.43 -14.15
C ASN A 217 15.56 -38.08 -15.54
N TYR A 218 14.26 -38.06 -15.72
CA TYR A 218 13.61 -37.75 -16.99
C TYR A 218 12.86 -36.44 -16.88
N PHE A 219 13.03 -35.56 -17.85
CA PHE A 219 12.31 -34.29 -17.95
C PHE A 219 11.53 -34.29 -19.25
N ASP A 220 10.25 -34.62 -19.14
CA ASP A 220 9.34 -34.79 -20.27
C ASP A 220 8.58 -33.49 -20.54
N TYR A 221 8.86 -32.84 -21.67
CA TYR A 221 8.27 -31.56 -22.07
C TYR A 221 6.94 -31.79 -22.77
N PHE A 222 5.83 -31.87 -22.04
CA PHE A 222 4.54 -32.15 -22.66
C PHE A 222 3.85 -30.89 -23.24
N TYR A 223 4.38 -29.71 -22.95
CA TYR A 223 3.99 -28.45 -23.58
C TYR A 223 5.22 -27.55 -23.71
N PHE A 224 5.43 -27.00 -24.90
CA PHE A 224 6.43 -25.97 -25.12
C PHE A 224 5.84 -24.93 -26.07
N ASN A 225 5.85 -23.67 -25.66
CA ASN A 225 5.38 -22.57 -26.47
C ASN A 225 6.51 -21.59 -26.75
N TYR A 226 6.83 -21.47 -28.03
CA TYR A 226 7.79 -20.53 -28.57
C TYR A 226 7.04 -19.59 -29.52
N ASP A 227 6.35 -18.59 -28.98
CA ASP A 227 5.64 -17.61 -29.78
C ASP A 227 6.48 -16.30 -29.87
N PRO A 228 6.95 -15.91 -31.07
CA PRO A 228 7.74 -14.71 -31.27
C PRO A 228 6.96 -13.41 -31.10
N ASN A 229 5.63 -13.46 -31.15
CA ASN A 229 4.73 -12.33 -30.87
C ASN A 229 4.12 -12.42 -29.47
N PHE A 230 4.56 -13.40 -28.67
CA PHE A 230 4.11 -13.61 -27.32
C PHE A 230 4.57 -12.47 -26.43
N THR A 231 3.69 -11.50 -26.21
CA THR A 231 3.85 -10.56 -25.12
C THR A 231 3.20 -11.15 -23.90
N PHE A 232 3.95 -11.30 -22.82
CA PHE A 232 3.42 -11.69 -21.50
C PHE A 232 2.39 -10.70 -20.94
N LYS A 233 1.96 -9.67 -21.70
CA LYS A 233 0.91 -8.71 -21.34
C LYS A 233 -0.40 -9.33 -20.85
N GLU A 234 -0.73 -10.56 -21.25
CA GLU A 234 -1.91 -11.27 -20.73
C GLU A 234 -1.63 -12.14 -19.49
N ARG A 235 -0.36 -12.31 -19.10
CA ARG A 235 0.11 -13.13 -17.96
C ARG A 235 1.20 -12.46 -17.12
N GLU A 236 1.18 -11.13 -17.03
CA GLU A 236 2.19 -10.29 -16.34
C GLU A 236 2.43 -10.78 -14.90
N SER A 237 1.42 -11.37 -14.26
CA SER A 237 1.48 -11.88 -12.89
C SER A 237 2.45 -13.04 -12.64
N VAL A 238 2.99 -13.72 -13.66
CA VAL A 238 3.86 -14.91 -13.44
C VAL A 238 5.26 -14.52 -12.96
N PHE A 239 5.73 -13.34 -13.37
CA PHE A 239 7.01 -12.77 -12.94
C PHE A 239 6.86 -11.82 -11.74
N GLU A 240 5.65 -11.70 -11.20
CA GLU A 240 5.36 -10.88 -10.04
C GLU A 240 5.18 -11.75 -8.80
N ILE A 241 5.47 -11.17 -7.64
CA ILE A 241 5.11 -11.80 -6.37
C ILE A 241 3.58 -11.90 -6.32
N PRO A 242 2.97 -13.02 -5.90
CA PRO A 242 1.51 -13.15 -5.80
C PRO A 242 0.87 -12.16 -4.82
N PRO A 243 -0.43 -11.87 -4.97
CA PRO A 243 -1.17 -10.98 -4.07
C PRO A 243 -1.05 -11.38 -2.58
N GLY A 244 -0.79 -10.38 -1.73
CA GLY A 244 -0.67 -10.53 -0.29
C GLY A 244 0.63 -11.18 0.22
N VAL A 245 1.58 -11.49 -0.66
CA VAL A 245 2.89 -12.07 -0.30
C VAL A 245 3.95 -10.98 -0.23
N TYR A 246 4.66 -10.87 0.90
CA TYR A 246 5.79 -9.95 1.05
C TYR A 246 7.12 -10.71 1.06
N CYS A 247 8.08 -10.24 0.27
CA CYS A 247 9.40 -10.84 0.15
C CYS A 247 10.42 -10.12 1.02
N THR A 248 10.85 -10.76 2.11
CA THR A 248 11.83 -10.18 3.03
C THR A 248 13.21 -10.11 2.38
N GLY A 249 13.87 -8.95 2.44
CA GLY A 249 15.22 -8.73 1.90
C GLY A 249 15.27 -8.26 0.45
N ARG A 250 14.12 -7.92 -0.16
CA ARG A 250 14.06 -7.23 -1.45
C ARG A 250 14.63 -5.81 -1.32
N LYS A 251 15.32 -5.33 -2.35
CA LYS A 251 15.74 -3.91 -2.38
C LYS A 251 14.52 -3.00 -2.52
N THR A 252 14.46 -1.98 -1.69
CA THR A 252 13.49 -0.89 -1.80
C THR A 252 13.90 -0.02 -2.99
N GLU A 253 13.37 -0.34 -4.17
CA GLU A 253 13.38 0.55 -5.33
C GLU A 253 11.97 1.12 -5.45
N SER A 254 11.74 2.37 -5.05
CA SER A 254 10.43 2.96 -5.32
C SER A 254 10.41 4.49 -5.32
N ASP A 255 10.17 5.05 -6.49
CA ASP A 255 9.51 6.35 -6.66
C ASP A 255 7.99 6.13 -6.55
N ILE A 256 7.50 5.97 -5.32
CA ILE A 256 6.06 5.86 -5.04
C ILE A 256 5.35 7.08 -5.65
N PRO A 257 4.21 6.89 -6.34
CA PRO A 257 3.44 7.98 -6.91
C PRO A 257 3.20 9.14 -5.93
N TYR A 258 3.34 10.36 -6.44
CA TYR A 258 3.00 11.54 -5.66
C TYR A 258 1.48 11.63 -5.49
N LEU A 259 1.04 11.76 -4.25
CA LEU A 259 -0.35 12.06 -3.93
C LEU A 259 -0.51 13.55 -3.60
N PRO A 260 -1.56 14.20 -4.12
CA PRO A 260 -1.80 15.61 -3.85
C PRO A 260 -2.10 15.85 -2.37
N LEU A 261 -1.70 17.02 -1.86
CA LEU A 261 -1.93 17.43 -0.46
C LEU A 261 -3.41 17.75 -0.15
N GLU A 262 -4.23 17.82 -1.18
CA GLU A 262 -5.67 18.00 -1.10
C GLU A 262 -6.34 17.04 -2.08
N TYR A 263 -7.29 16.25 -1.62
CA TYR A 263 -8.05 15.35 -2.49
C TYR A 263 -9.40 14.96 -1.91
N PHE A 264 -10.25 14.49 -2.81
CA PHE A 264 -11.50 13.82 -2.54
C PHE A 264 -11.43 12.40 -3.09
N VAL A 265 -11.98 11.44 -2.36
CA VAL A 265 -12.09 10.05 -2.80
C VAL A 265 -13.32 9.37 -2.19
N THR A 266 -14.02 8.58 -2.97
CA THR A 266 -15.01 7.62 -2.49
C THR A 266 -14.30 6.31 -2.18
N ILE A 267 -14.50 5.78 -0.98
CA ILE A 267 -13.88 4.56 -0.48
C ILE A 267 -14.95 3.50 -0.29
N GLU A 268 -14.79 2.36 -0.94
CA GLU A 268 -15.53 1.14 -0.63
C GLU A 268 -14.61 0.20 0.15
N PHE A 269 -14.97 -0.05 1.40
CA PHE A 269 -14.32 -1.02 2.27
C PHE A 269 -15.07 -2.35 2.19
N VAL A 270 -14.36 -3.41 1.79
CA VAL A 270 -14.89 -4.76 1.69
C VAL A 270 -14.20 -5.65 2.72
N ASP A 271 -15.01 -6.27 3.57
CA ASP A 271 -14.60 -7.33 4.48
C ASP A 271 -15.31 -8.65 4.10
N PRO A 272 -14.63 -9.55 3.38
CA PRO A 272 -15.19 -10.85 3.02
C PRO A 272 -15.44 -11.76 4.24
N ALA A 273 -14.74 -11.57 5.36
CA ALA A 273 -14.94 -12.38 6.56
C ALA A 273 -16.28 -12.05 7.25
N GLU A 274 -16.68 -10.78 7.19
CA GLU A 274 -17.97 -10.30 7.72
C GLU A 274 -19.09 -10.27 6.66
N ASN A 275 -18.78 -10.58 5.40
CA ASN A 275 -19.66 -10.36 4.24
C ASN A 275 -20.20 -8.91 4.21
N SER A 276 -19.34 -7.95 4.53
CA SER A 276 -19.74 -6.54 4.64
C SER A 276 -19.06 -5.67 3.59
N VAL A 277 -19.83 -4.71 3.07
CA VAL A 277 -19.36 -3.65 2.19
C VAL A 277 -19.81 -2.33 2.79
N LYS A 278 -18.86 -1.42 3.00
CA LYS A 278 -19.10 -0.11 3.63
C LYS A 278 -18.59 0.96 2.68
N ILE A 279 -19.41 1.98 2.42
CA ILE A 279 -19.03 3.10 1.56
C ILE A 279 -18.86 4.33 2.42
N SER A 280 -17.73 5.01 2.26
CA SER A 280 -17.47 6.32 2.81
C SER A 280 -16.93 7.26 1.74
N LYS A 281 -17.02 8.55 2.00
CA LYS A 281 -16.39 9.58 1.18
C LYS A 281 -15.43 10.35 2.06
N LEU A 282 -14.23 10.62 1.55
CA LEU A 282 -13.17 11.28 2.28
C LEU A 282 -12.74 12.54 1.51
N TRP A 283 -12.64 13.65 2.23
CA TRP A 283 -12.00 14.88 1.74
C TRP A 283 -10.84 15.17 2.67
N VAL A 284 -9.69 15.45 2.09
CA VAL A 284 -8.46 15.73 2.81
C VAL A 284 -7.94 17.07 2.33
N SER A 285 -7.56 17.95 3.25
CA SER A 285 -6.86 19.19 2.94
C SER A 285 -5.77 19.45 3.98
N GLU A 286 -4.52 19.26 3.61
CA GLU A 286 -3.38 19.65 4.45
C GLU A 286 -3.29 21.16 4.63
N LYS A 287 -3.72 21.93 3.62
CA LYS A 287 -3.78 23.39 3.66
C LYS A 287 -4.69 23.89 4.78
N TYR A 288 -5.87 23.28 4.92
CA TYR A 288 -6.80 23.62 6.00
C TYR A 288 -6.55 22.82 7.28
N GLN A 289 -5.70 21.78 7.23
CA GLN A 289 -5.53 20.76 8.26
C GLN A 289 -6.87 20.18 8.70
N MET A 290 -7.66 19.76 7.70
CA MET A 290 -8.99 19.21 7.92
C MET A 290 -9.19 17.95 7.11
N VAL A 291 -9.94 17.02 7.70
CA VAL A 291 -10.46 15.83 7.03
C VAL A 291 -11.96 15.78 7.23
N ARG A 292 -12.70 15.52 6.16
CA ARG A 292 -14.14 15.26 6.22
C ARG A 292 -14.41 13.83 5.80
N ARG A 293 -15.29 13.16 6.52
CA ARG A 293 -15.76 11.82 6.23
C ARG A 293 -17.28 11.78 6.22
N ASP A 294 -17.86 11.34 5.11
CA ASP A 294 -19.29 11.04 5.03
C ASP A 294 -19.47 9.52 4.97
N PHE A 295 -20.35 8.95 5.79
CA PHE A 295 -20.56 7.50 5.87
C PHE A 295 -21.91 7.14 6.50
N HIS A 296 -22.27 5.85 6.45
CA HIS A 296 -23.39 5.31 7.22
C HIS A 296 -22.87 4.49 8.40
N PRO A 297 -23.24 4.79 9.65
CA PRO A 297 -22.84 4.04 10.83
C PRO A 297 -23.57 2.68 10.89
N ILE A 298 -22.91 1.68 11.47
CA ILE A 298 -23.40 0.28 11.54
C ILE A 298 -24.21 0.03 12.82
N SER A 299 -24.03 0.85 13.87
CA SER A 299 -24.67 0.62 15.16
C SER A 299 -26.17 0.90 15.13
N TYR A 300 -26.97 -0.07 15.58
CA TYR A 300 -28.43 0.03 15.76
C TYR A 300 -28.85 1.14 16.75
N ALA A 301 -27.93 1.61 17.60
CA ALA A 301 -28.22 2.69 18.56
C ALA A 301 -28.34 4.07 17.90
N ASP A 302 -27.66 4.28 16.76
CA ASP A 302 -27.60 5.56 16.05
C ASP A 302 -28.45 5.55 14.76
N ALA A 303 -29.66 5.00 14.81
CA ALA A 303 -30.70 5.06 13.77
C ALA A 303 -30.30 4.75 12.29
N GLY A 304 -29.07 4.29 12.01
CA GLY A 304 -28.54 4.06 10.66
C GLY A 304 -28.49 5.29 9.75
N HIS A 305 -28.58 6.51 10.29
CA HIS A 305 -28.62 7.72 9.47
C HIS A 305 -27.25 8.05 8.85
N PRO A 306 -27.17 8.57 7.62
CA PRO A 306 -25.90 9.07 7.09
C PRO A 306 -25.33 10.19 7.97
N VAL A 307 -24.05 10.09 8.30
CA VAL A 307 -23.32 11.02 9.16
C VAL A 307 -22.21 11.69 8.36
N THR A 308 -21.98 12.97 8.65
CA THR A 308 -20.80 13.73 8.23
C THR A 308 -19.93 14.01 9.47
N GLU A 309 -18.67 13.60 9.45
CA GLU A 309 -17.66 13.98 10.44
C GLU A 309 -16.64 14.92 9.81
N ILE A 310 -16.33 16.04 10.47
CA ILE A 310 -15.30 16.99 10.05
C ILE A 310 -14.28 17.12 11.18
N TYR A 311 -13.09 16.59 10.94
CA TYR A 311 -11.94 16.65 11.84
C TYR A 311 -11.16 17.94 11.56
N ASN A 312 -11.05 18.81 12.56
CA ASN A 312 -10.24 20.01 12.52
C ASN A 312 -9.00 19.83 13.39
N TYR A 313 -7.85 19.55 12.76
CA TYR A 313 -6.60 19.31 13.46
C TYR A 313 -5.87 20.59 13.87
N LEU A 314 -6.36 21.78 13.50
CA LEU A 314 -5.84 23.04 14.05
C LEU A 314 -6.41 23.31 15.43
N THR A 315 -7.67 22.93 15.67
CA THR A 315 -8.34 23.15 16.95
C THR A 315 -8.43 21.90 17.82
N GLY A 316 -8.32 20.71 17.23
CA GLY A 316 -8.58 19.46 17.93
C GLY A 316 -10.06 19.28 18.18
N THR A 317 -10.89 19.68 17.22
CA THR A 317 -12.35 19.60 17.30
C THR A 317 -12.88 18.69 16.20
N VAL A 318 -13.87 17.87 16.52
CA VAL A 318 -14.62 17.06 15.55
C VAL A 318 -16.05 17.56 15.51
N TYR A 319 -16.53 17.92 14.32
CA TYR A 319 -17.93 18.26 14.09
C TYR A 319 -18.64 17.04 13.53
N THR A 320 -19.77 16.67 14.11
CA THR A 320 -20.57 15.51 13.69
C THR A 320 -21.96 15.98 13.32
N ARG A 321 -22.37 15.77 12.08
CA ARG A 321 -23.70 16.14 11.58
C ARG A 321 -24.48 14.90 11.18
N ASP A 322 -25.66 14.72 11.77
CA ASP A 322 -26.66 13.79 11.26
C ASP A 322 -27.29 14.41 10.01
N ASN A 323 -27.10 13.77 8.85
CA ASN A 323 -27.58 14.33 7.57
C ASN A 323 -29.10 14.16 7.38
N LEU A 324 -29.78 13.34 8.18
CA LEU A 324 -31.23 13.19 8.15
C LEU A 324 -31.91 14.14 9.13
N MET A 325 -31.46 14.17 10.38
CA MET A 325 -32.02 15.03 11.43
C MET A 325 -31.52 16.48 11.33
N LEU A 326 -30.44 16.71 10.58
CA LEU A 326 -29.76 18.00 10.44
C LEU A 326 -29.29 18.58 11.79
N ASN A 327 -29.17 17.73 12.81
CA ASN A 327 -28.52 18.11 14.05
C ASN A 327 -27.01 18.12 13.82
N CYS A 328 -26.31 19.00 14.53
CA CYS A 328 -24.86 18.97 14.59
C CYS A 328 -24.41 19.03 16.04
N SER A 329 -23.40 18.24 16.35
CA SER A 329 -22.66 18.25 17.61
C SER A 329 -21.18 18.51 17.33
N TYR A 330 -20.48 18.90 18.38
CA TYR A 330 -19.04 19.07 18.36
C TYR A 330 -18.45 18.33 19.56
N ASN A 331 -17.32 17.68 19.34
CA ASN A 331 -16.59 16.95 20.37
C ASN A 331 -15.10 17.31 20.30
N THR A 332 -14.39 17.10 21.41
CA THR A 332 -12.93 17.10 21.40
C THR A 332 -12.45 15.97 20.48
N LEU A 333 -11.40 16.24 19.69
CA LEU A 333 -10.67 15.21 18.97
C LEU A 333 -10.07 14.25 19.99
N GLN A 334 -10.71 13.10 20.14
CA GLN A 334 -10.19 12.03 20.95
C GLN A 334 -9.07 11.33 20.18
N ASN A 335 -8.12 10.76 20.91
CA ASN A 335 -7.23 9.80 20.30
C ASN A 335 -8.10 8.70 19.71
N ALA A 336 -7.92 8.34 18.43
CA ALA A 336 -8.32 7.02 17.95
C ALA A 336 -7.80 6.06 19.02
N ASP A 337 -8.71 5.42 19.75
CA ASP A 337 -8.41 4.75 21.00
C ASP A 337 -7.09 4.00 20.84
N THR A 338 -6.07 4.42 21.58
CA THR A 338 -4.95 3.54 21.92
C THR A 338 -5.46 2.56 22.96
N ASN A 339 -6.59 1.91 22.68
CA ASN A 339 -6.63 0.50 22.98
C ASN A 339 -5.52 -0.06 22.09
N ASP A 340 -4.32 -0.11 22.68
CA ASP A 340 -3.19 -0.89 22.19
C ASP A 340 -3.61 -2.35 21.88
N ASP A 341 -4.86 -2.70 22.24
CA ASP A 341 -5.57 -3.91 21.99
C ASP A 341 -5.93 -4.25 20.54
N ASP A 342 -6.02 -3.27 19.64
CA ASP A 342 -6.19 -3.61 18.22
C ASP A 342 -5.57 -2.56 17.28
N ILE A 343 -4.28 -2.68 17.02
CA ILE A 343 -3.58 -1.84 16.04
C ILE A 343 -4.21 -1.94 14.63
N LEU A 344 -4.94 -3.01 14.30
CA LEU A 344 -5.73 -3.04 13.07
C LEU A 344 -6.82 -1.98 13.12
N GLN A 345 -7.56 -1.88 14.24
CA GLN A 345 -8.53 -0.82 14.44
C GLN A 345 -7.86 0.56 14.37
N HIS A 346 -6.65 0.72 14.91
CA HIS A 346 -5.88 1.95 14.75
C HIS A 346 -5.57 2.29 13.28
N ILE A 347 -5.15 1.30 12.47
CA ILE A 347 -4.94 1.46 11.03
C ILE A 347 -6.25 1.91 10.36
N LEU A 348 -7.35 1.22 10.65
CA LEU A 348 -8.67 1.53 10.10
C LEU A 348 -9.09 2.96 10.50
N ASP A 349 -8.84 3.37 11.73
CA ASP A 349 -9.18 4.69 12.25
C ASP A 349 -8.36 5.80 11.58
N VAL A 350 -7.05 5.61 11.42
CA VAL A 350 -6.19 6.57 10.69
C VAL A 350 -6.63 6.70 9.24
N MET A 351 -6.90 5.59 8.56
CA MET A 351 -7.41 5.59 7.18
C MET A 351 -8.78 6.27 7.05
N ASN A 352 -9.58 6.26 8.13
CA ASN A 352 -10.85 6.97 8.22
C ASN A 352 -10.73 8.41 8.73
N GLY A 353 -9.51 8.96 8.86
CA GLY A 353 -9.31 10.35 9.30
C GLY A 353 -9.45 10.58 10.81
N LYS A 354 -9.48 9.55 11.64
CA LYS A 354 -9.58 9.66 13.11
C LYS A 354 -8.25 9.87 13.81
N ALA A 355 -7.19 10.21 13.07
CA ALA A 355 -5.88 10.48 13.66
C ALA A 355 -5.93 11.67 14.65
N THR A 356 -4.97 11.74 15.58
CA THR A 356 -4.89 12.82 16.61
C THR A 356 -4.33 14.13 16.08
N ARG A 357 -3.71 14.07 14.92
CA ARG A 357 -3.10 15.19 14.21
C ARG A 357 -3.33 14.97 12.73
N MET A 358 -3.19 16.05 11.96
CA MET A 358 -3.08 15.91 10.52
C MET A 358 -1.88 15.01 10.23
N VAL A 359 -2.17 13.91 9.55
CA VAL A 359 -1.18 13.01 8.96
C VAL A 359 -1.11 13.34 7.48
N ASP A 360 0.07 13.17 6.89
CA ASP A 360 0.21 13.37 5.45
C ASP A 360 -0.58 12.31 4.67
N THR A 361 -0.78 12.56 3.39
CA THR A 361 -1.59 11.68 2.53
C THR A 361 -1.05 10.24 2.46
N LEU A 362 0.27 10.04 2.53
CA LEU A 362 0.88 8.71 2.54
C LEU A 362 0.60 7.98 3.86
N GLN A 363 0.67 8.70 4.98
CA GLN A 363 0.33 8.20 6.30
C GLN A 363 -1.16 7.83 6.41
N ILE A 364 -2.06 8.61 5.79
CA ILE A 364 -3.49 8.24 5.70
C ILE A 364 -3.64 6.88 5.01
N LEU A 365 -2.92 6.64 3.91
CA LEU A 365 -2.92 5.35 3.21
C LEU A 365 -2.02 4.29 3.85
N GLN A 366 -1.43 4.56 5.01
CA GLN A 366 -0.47 3.67 5.68
C GLN A 366 0.77 3.31 4.86
N LEU A 367 1.10 4.08 3.83
CA LEU A 367 2.18 3.77 2.90
C LEU A 367 3.52 4.21 3.48
N ASP A 368 4.41 3.25 3.72
CA ASP A 368 5.74 3.47 4.29
C ASP A 368 6.82 3.37 3.21
N ARG A 369 7.44 4.50 2.86
CA ARG A 369 8.45 4.56 1.79
C ARG A 369 9.66 3.66 2.04
N GLU A 370 10.03 3.42 3.28
CA GLU A 370 11.25 2.65 3.60
C GLU A 370 11.04 1.14 3.41
N ASN A 371 9.81 0.68 3.65
CA ASN A 371 9.42 -0.74 3.61
C ASN A 371 8.53 -1.12 2.42
N THR A 372 8.40 -0.23 1.42
CA THR A 372 7.58 -0.45 0.23
C THR A 372 8.44 -0.66 -1.01
N PHE A 373 8.20 -1.73 -1.75
CA PHE A 373 8.86 -1.98 -3.04
C PHE A 373 7.85 -2.09 -4.18
N TYR A 374 8.29 -1.77 -5.40
CA TYR A 374 7.52 -2.00 -6.61
C TYR A 374 7.45 -3.50 -6.95
N ASN A 375 6.26 -4.02 -7.23
CA ASN A 375 6.05 -5.44 -7.53
C ASN A 375 5.82 -5.72 -9.03
N GLY A 376 5.36 -4.75 -9.81
CA GLY A 376 5.02 -4.93 -11.22
C GLY A 376 3.72 -4.22 -11.59
N GLN A 377 3.07 -4.69 -12.66
CA GLN A 377 1.82 -4.15 -13.16
C GLN A 377 0.72 -5.20 -13.19
N ARG A 378 -0.45 -4.84 -12.65
CA ARG A 378 -1.64 -5.71 -12.69
C ARG A 378 -2.84 -4.99 -13.24
N SER A 379 -3.70 -5.74 -13.92
CA SER A 379 -5.01 -5.24 -14.35
C SER A 379 -5.99 -5.26 -13.19
N LEU A 380 -6.54 -4.10 -12.86
CA LEU A 380 -7.64 -3.93 -11.93
C LEU A 380 -8.78 -3.23 -12.66
N ARG A 381 -9.95 -3.87 -12.75
CA ARG A 381 -11.13 -3.33 -13.46
C ARG A 381 -10.80 -2.93 -14.93
N ASN A 382 -9.96 -3.74 -15.59
CA ASN A 382 -9.44 -3.49 -16.94
C ASN A 382 -8.55 -2.24 -17.08
N VAL A 383 -8.07 -1.69 -15.97
CA VAL A 383 -7.10 -0.60 -15.92
C VAL A 383 -5.77 -1.16 -15.44
N VAL A 384 -4.69 -0.87 -16.17
CA VAL A 384 -3.34 -1.30 -15.77
C VAL A 384 -2.91 -0.45 -14.58
N CYS A 385 -2.44 -1.10 -13.52
CA CYS A 385 -2.00 -0.48 -12.28
C CYS A 385 -0.57 -0.91 -11.93
N ASP A 386 0.26 0.05 -11.56
CA ASP A 386 1.51 -0.16 -10.84
C ASP A 386 1.21 -0.67 -9.42
N VAL A 387 1.78 -1.81 -9.06
CA VAL A 387 1.55 -2.48 -7.77
C VAL A 387 2.76 -2.30 -6.86
N PHE A 388 2.52 -1.86 -5.63
CA PHE A 388 3.54 -1.72 -4.59
C PHE A 388 3.18 -2.54 -3.37
N ILE A 389 4.15 -3.21 -2.76
CA ILE A 389 3.93 -4.05 -1.58
C ILE A 389 4.77 -3.53 -0.41
N SER A 390 4.13 -3.41 0.75
CA SER A 390 4.74 -3.09 2.04
C SER A 390 4.37 -4.15 3.08
N MET A 391 5.22 -4.32 4.10
CA MET A 391 4.87 -5.11 5.29
C MET A 391 5.12 -4.30 6.55
N LYS A 392 4.17 -4.33 7.48
CA LYS A 392 4.32 -3.76 8.82
C LYS A 392 4.18 -4.84 9.87
N THR A 393 5.08 -4.84 10.84
CA THR A 393 4.95 -5.67 12.04
C THR A 393 4.16 -4.92 13.08
N ILE A 394 3.05 -5.51 13.50
CA ILE A 394 2.07 -4.95 14.39
C ILE A 394 2.10 -5.72 15.71
N GLN A 395 2.28 -5.03 16.84
CA GLN A 395 2.11 -5.66 18.15
C GLN A 395 0.63 -5.76 18.51
N THR A 396 0.21 -6.89 19.03
CA THR A 396 -1.06 -7.03 19.74
C THR A 396 -0.81 -6.79 21.23
N ASP A 397 -1.81 -6.32 21.95
CA ASP A 397 -1.97 -6.34 23.42
C ASP A 397 -1.67 -7.67 24.09
N SER A 398 -1.82 -8.80 23.39
CA SER A 398 -1.28 -10.08 23.90
C SER A 398 0.26 -10.12 23.98
N GLY A 399 0.94 -9.06 23.54
CA GLY A 399 2.39 -8.99 23.34
C GLY A 399 2.86 -9.72 22.07
N ALA A 400 1.95 -10.33 21.31
CA ALA A 400 2.28 -11.06 20.09
C ALA A 400 2.44 -10.10 18.90
N SER A 401 3.47 -10.30 18.09
CA SER A 401 3.68 -9.55 16.85
C SER A 401 2.99 -10.25 15.67
N LYS A 402 2.31 -9.49 14.82
CA LYS A 402 1.68 -9.94 13.58
C LYS A 402 2.23 -9.14 12.41
N ASN A 403 2.64 -9.82 11.34
CA ASN A 403 2.98 -9.16 10.10
C ASN A 403 1.71 -8.93 9.28
N VAL A 404 1.55 -7.70 8.80
CA VAL A 404 0.45 -7.29 7.93
C VAL A 404 1.02 -6.78 6.63
N THR A 405 0.58 -7.35 5.52
CA THR A 405 0.98 -6.98 4.17
C THR A 405 -0.02 -5.96 3.62
N PHE A 406 0.50 -4.89 3.02
CA PHE A 406 -0.25 -3.87 2.30
C PHE A 406 0.14 -3.92 0.84
N GLU A 407 -0.82 -4.11 -0.06
CA GLU A 407 -0.61 -4.10 -1.50
C GLU A 407 -1.41 -2.98 -2.13
N TYR A 408 -0.70 -1.99 -2.67
CA TYR A 408 -1.23 -0.76 -3.25
C TYR A 408 -1.29 -0.87 -4.76
N TYR A 409 -2.42 -0.50 -5.34
CA TYR A 409 -2.64 -0.47 -6.79
C TYR A 409 -2.81 0.99 -7.20
N PHE A 410 -1.85 1.52 -7.95
CA PHE A 410 -1.90 2.86 -8.52
C PHE A 410 -2.09 2.76 -10.02
N MET A 411 -3.03 3.54 -10.58
CA MET A 411 -3.23 3.60 -12.03
C MET A 411 -1.92 3.97 -12.75
N THR A 412 -1.56 3.32 -13.86
CA THR A 412 -0.35 3.74 -14.60
C THR A 412 -0.54 5.10 -15.29
N ASN A 413 0.56 5.72 -15.74
CA ASN A 413 0.52 6.99 -16.48
C ASN A 413 -0.11 6.88 -17.89
N ASP A 414 -0.33 5.67 -18.38
CA ASP A 414 -0.98 5.43 -19.68
C ASP A 414 -2.50 5.67 -19.61
N TRP A 415 -3.06 5.64 -18.40
CA TRP A 415 -4.46 5.90 -18.14
C TRP A 415 -4.66 7.30 -17.57
N LYS A 416 -5.83 7.88 -17.87
CA LYS A 416 -6.21 9.23 -17.46
C LYS A 416 -7.58 9.16 -16.80
N LEU A 417 -7.69 9.69 -15.58
CA LEU A 417 -8.97 9.95 -14.95
C LEU A 417 -9.42 11.36 -15.30
N ILE A 418 -10.66 11.49 -15.76
CA ILE A 418 -11.36 12.77 -15.86
C ILE A 418 -12.33 12.80 -14.66
N PRO A 419 -12.01 13.54 -13.59
CA PRO A 419 -12.84 13.60 -12.39
C PRO A 419 -14.13 14.38 -12.67
N ASP A 420 -15.20 13.99 -11.98
CA ASP A 420 -16.46 14.74 -11.99
C ASP A 420 -16.30 16.16 -11.41
N ARG A 421 -15.30 16.35 -10.55
CA ARG A 421 -14.94 17.62 -9.92
C ARG A 421 -13.77 18.27 -10.66
N GLY A 422 -13.83 19.58 -10.89
CA GLY A 422 -12.77 20.32 -11.60
C GLY A 422 -12.98 20.42 -13.11
N GLY A 423 -13.79 19.54 -13.69
CA GLY A 423 -14.12 19.55 -15.11
C GLY A 423 -13.02 18.94 -15.99
N PRO A 424 -13.14 19.05 -17.33
CA PRO A 424 -12.27 18.34 -18.28
C PRO A 424 -10.80 18.77 -18.27
N GLU A 425 -10.46 19.89 -17.61
CA GLU A 425 -9.08 20.37 -17.47
C GLU A 425 -8.32 19.66 -16.33
N SER A 426 -9.02 19.02 -15.39
CA SER A 426 -8.45 18.33 -14.23
C SER A 426 -8.08 16.87 -14.57
N VAL A 427 -7.26 16.64 -15.58
CA VAL A 427 -6.82 15.26 -15.90
C VAL A 427 -5.80 14.78 -14.87
N ILE A 428 -6.09 13.66 -14.20
CA ILE A 428 -5.23 13.08 -13.16
C ILE A 428 -4.71 11.72 -13.61
N THR A 429 -3.44 11.43 -13.34
CA THR A 429 -2.79 10.12 -13.54
C THR A 429 -2.25 9.59 -12.21
N GLN A 430 -1.84 8.32 -12.15
CA GLN A 430 -1.18 7.76 -10.96
C GLN A 430 -1.96 7.86 -9.65
N ILE A 431 -3.30 7.76 -9.75
CA ILE A 431 -4.19 7.76 -8.60
C ILE A 431 -4.22 6.38 -7.92
N PRO A 432 -4.47 6.31 -6.61
CA PRO A 432 -4.72 5.04 -5.94
C PRO A 432 -6.06 4.49 -6.40
N MET A 433 -6.10 3.21 -6.77
CA MET A 433 -7.29 2.51 -7.24
C MET A 433 -7.75 1.42 -6.27
N MET A 434 -6.82 0.74 -5.59
CA MET A 434 -7.14 -0.23 -4.55
C MET A 434 -6.00 -0.34 -3.54
N LEU A 435 -6.34 -0.65 -2.30
CA LEU A 435 -5.42 -1.16 -1.29
C LEU A 435 -5.96 -2.50 -0.76
N GLU A 436 -5.17 -3.56 -0.89
CA GLU A 436 -5.41 -4.84 -0.23
C GLU A 436 -4.57 -4.94 1.04
N ILE A 437 -5.20 -5.32 2.15
CA ILE A 437 -4.54 -5.55 3.43
C ILE A 437 -4.70 -7.03 3.78
N SER A 438 -3.58 -7.76 3.89
CA SER A 438 -3.56 -9.20 4.15
C SER A 438 -2.79 -9.54 5.43
N TYR A 439 -3.33 -10.45 6.23
CA TYR A 439 -2.64 -10.98 7.43
C TYR A 439 -3.15 -12.37 7.80
N SER A 440 -2.39 -13.10 8.62
CA SER A 440 -2.80 -14.41 9.14
C SER A 440 -3.45 -14.26 10.52
N HIS A 441 -4.68 -14.77 10.66
CA HIS A 441 -5.41 -14.84 11.92
C HIS A 441 -5.82 -16.29 12.22
N LYS A 442 -5.32 -16.84 13.33
CA LYS A 442 -5.60 -18.24 13.76
C LYS A 442 -5.32 -19.29 12.67
N GLY A 443 -4.29 -19.07 11.86
CA GLY A 443 -3.91 -19.98 10.76
C GLY A 443 -4.72 -19.79 9.47
N HIS A 444 -5.60 -18.79 9.40
CA HIS A 444 -6.35 -18.45 8.20
C HIS A 444 -5.93 -17.07 7.68
N LYS A 445 -5.73 -16.95 6.36
CA LYS A 445 -5.51 -15.67 5.69
C LYS A 445 -6.78 -14.83 5.76
N ARG A 446 -6.65 -13.57 6.18
CA ARG A 446 -7.68 -12.56 6.21
C ARG A 446 -7.25 -11.44 5.27
N ASN A 447 -8.18 -10.99 4.43
CA ASN A 447 -7.97 -9.91 3.47
C ASN A 447 -9.04 -8.85 3.66
N PHE A 448 -8.65 -7.58 3.59
CA PHE A 448 -9.54 -6.44 3.47
C PHE A 448 -9.22 -5.67 2.20
N PHE A 449 -10.24 -5.09 1.58
CA PHE A 449 -10.06 -4.31 0.36
C PHE A 449 -10.61 -2.91 0.55
N TYR A 450 -9.80 -1.93 0.18
CA TYR A 450 -10.16 -0.52 0.06
C TYR A 450 -10.15 -0.17 -1.42
N ASN A 451 -11.33 -0.17 -2.05
CA ASN A 451 -11.47 0.26 -3.43
C ASN A 451 -11.67 1.78 -3.46
N PHE A 452 -10.83 2.46 -4.22
CA PHE A 452 -10.89 3.91 -4.39
C PHE A 452 -11.63 4.26 -5.69
N PHE A 453 -12.53 5.23 -5.60
CA PHE A 453 -13.37 5.73 -6.68
C PHE A 453 -13.46 7.26 -6.62
N ASP A 454 -13.90 7.87 -7.73
CA ASP A 454 -14.17 9.31 -7.85
C ASP A 454 -13.03 10.21 -7.37
N PHE A 455 -11.78 9.79 -7.56
CA PHE A 455 -10.62 10.53 -7.09
C PHE A 455 -10.56 11.92 -7.74
N SER A 456 -10.32 12.95 -6.96
CA SER A 456 -10.21 14.33 -7.42
C SER A 456 -9.21 15.10 -6.56
N ASP A 457 -8.31 15.86 -7.16
CA ASP A 457 -7.41 16.79 -6.47
C ASP A 457 -8.08 18.15 -6.16
N VAL A 458 -9.33 18.33 -6.59
CA VAL A 458 -10.12 19.53 -6.33
C VAL A 458 -10.92 19.39 -5.03
N VAL A 459 -10.47 20.11 -4.01
CA VAL A 459 -11.16 20.28 -2.71
C VAL A 459 -11.46 21.76 -2.48
N SER A 460 -12.67 22.06 -1.99
CA SER A 460 -13.14 23.41 -1.70
C SER A 460 -13.32 23.62 -0.20
N TYR A 461 -13.18 24.87 0.27
CA TYR A 461 -13.54 25.22 1.64
C TYR A 461 -15.02 24.89 1.96
N LYS A 462 -15.89 24.91 0.95
CA LYS A 462 -17.31 24.54 1.06
C LYS A 462 -17.50 23.07 1.45
N ASP A 463 -16.52 22.21 1.15
CA ASP A 463 -16.57 20.80 1.55
C ASP A 463 -16.47 20.65 3.07
N PHE A 464 -15.93 21.62 3.80
CA PHE A 464 -15.76 21.60 5.25
C PHE A 464 -16.73 22.56 5.97
N ASP A 465 -17.92 22.79 5.41
CA ASP A 465 -18.93 23.67 6.02
C ASP A 465 -19.43 23.11 7.36
N THR A 466 -19.23 23.91 8.41
CA THR A 466 -19.65 23.62 9.80
C THR A 466 -20.67 24.63 10.29
N SER A 467 -21.21 25.51 9.43
CA SER A 467 -22.14 26.58 9.80
C SER A 467 -23.38 26.05 10.52
N ALA A 468 -23.89 24.88 10.13
CA ALA A 468 -25.02 24.21 10.77
C ALA A 468 -24.79 23.85 12.25
N CYS A 469 -23.53 23.84 12.71
CA CYS A 469 -23.15 23.53 14.08
C CYS A 469 -23.15 24.74 15.01
N TYR A 470 -23.38 25.94 14.47
CA TYR A 470 -23.43 27.19 15.21
C TYR A 470 -24.83 27.79 15.12
N ASN A 471 -25.32 28.33 16.24
CA ASN A 471 -26.55 29.12 16.24
C ASN A 471 -26.30 30.50 15.60
N GLN A 472 -27.34 31.13 15.05
CA GLN A 472 -27.27 32.45 14.38
C GLN A 472 -26.66 33.58 15.24
N THR A 473 -26.62 33.43 16.56
CA THR A 473 -25.98 34.40 17.47
C THR A 473 -24.45 34.32 17.49
N ARG A 474 -23.88 33.30 16.84
CA ARG A 474 -22.45 32.99 16.79
C ARG A 474 -21.83 33.16 15.40
N GLU A 475 -22.49 33.89 14.52
CA GLU A 475 -21.97 34.26 13.20
C GLU A 475 -22.07 35.76 12.96
N ILE A 476 -21.12 36.30 12.21
CA ILE A 476 -21.23 37.63 11.61
C ILE A 476 -21.51 37.44 10.13
N VAL A 477 -22.68 37.87 9.67
CA VAL A 477 -23.01 37.94 8.25
C VAL A 477 -22.70 39.34 7.74
N PHE A 478 -22.02 39.44 6.60
CA PHE A 478 -21.68 40.72 6.01
C PHE A 478 -21.75 40.71 4.49
N LYS A 479 -21.80 41.94 3.94
CA LYS A 479 -21.83 42.20 2.49
C LYS A 479 -20.71 43.18 2.13
N ILE A 480 -19.90 42.84 1.13
CA ILE A 480 -18.92 43.73 0.52
C ILE A 480 -19.40 44.07 -0.89
N ALA A 481 -19.48 45.36 -1.23
CA ALA A 481 -19.85 45.82 -2.56
C ALA A 481 -18.61 46.28 -3.33
N PHE A 482 -18.38 45.69 -4.50
CA PHE A 482 -17.34 46.07 -5.45
C PHE A 482 -17.98 46.77 -6.63
N LYS A 483 -17.47 47.94 -7.00
CA LYS A 483 -17.91 48.62 -8.22
C LYS A 483 -17.30 47.92 -9.43
N GLY A 484 -18.14 47.53 -10.39
CA GLY A 484 -17.72 46.84 -11.60
C GLY A 484 -18.80 45.90 -12.13
N GLN A 485 -18.59 45.40 -13.35
CA GLN A 485 -19.52 44.48 -13.99
C GLN A 485 -19.18 43.03 -13.65
N TYR A 486 -20.24 42.22 -13.52
CA TYR A 486 -20.12 40.79 -13.34
C TYR A 486 -19.60 40.09 -14.60
N ILE A 487 -18.54 39.29 -14.47
CA ILE A 487 -17.99 38.47 -15.55
C ILE A 487 -18.19 36.99 -15.17
N PRO A 488 -19.17 36.29 -15.76
CA PRO A 488 -19.54 34.92 -15.35
C PRO A 488 -18.37 33.93 -15.35
N SER A 489 -17.43 34.06 -16.30
CA SER A 489 -16.28 33.16 -16.43
C SER A 489 -15.26 33.28 -15.29
N LEU A 490 -15.30 34.36 -14.50
CA LEU A 490 -14.33 34.61 -13.43
C LEU A 490 -14.87 34.28 -12.03
N ILE A 491 -16.11 33.78 -11.92
CA ILE A 491 -16.79 33.63 -10.63
C ILE A 491 -16.00 32.78 -9.63
N ASN A 492 -15.51 31.60 -10.05
CA ASN A 492 -14.79 30.68 -9.16
C ASN A 492 -13.44 31.26 -8.71
N ALA A 493 -12.72 31.92 -9.61
CA ALA A 493 -11.46 32.58 -9.30
C ALA A 493 -11.67 33.76 -8.34
N PHE A 494 -12.72 34.54 -8.57
CA PHE A 494 -13.12 35.64 -7.71
C PHE A 494 -13.50 35.16 -6.31
N GLU A 495 -14.38 34.15 -6.20
CA GLU A 495 -14.76 33.54 -4.92
C GLU A 495 -13.50 33.06 -4.17
N LYS A 496 -12.65 32.24 -4.81
CA LYS A 496 -11.45 31.71 -4.16
C LYS A 496 -10.52 32.82 -3.63
N LYS A 497 -10.34 33.89 -4.41
CA LYS A 497 -9.50 35.04 -4.00
C LYS A 497 -10.16 35.86 -2.89
N ALA A 498 -11.47 36.10 -2.99
CA ALA A 498 -12.23 36.82 -1.96
C ALA A 498 -12.23 36.06 -0.63
N HIS A 499 -12.45 34.75 -0.65
CA HIS A 499 -12.38 33.88 0.52
C HIS A 499 -11.04 33.99 1.24
N SER A 500 -9.93 33.85 0.49
CA SER A 500 -8.58 33.98 1.04
C SER A 500 -8.34 35.37 1.64
N GLN A 501 -8.73 36.44 0.94
CA GLN A 501 -8.55 37.80 1.44
C GLN A 501 -9.37 38.06 2.72
N ILE A 502 -10.63 37.60 2.79
CA ILE A 502 -11.44 37.70 4.02
C ILE A 502 -10.71 37.03 5.18
N ALA A 503 -10.20 35.81 4.97
CA ALA A 503 -9.48 35.08 6.01
C ALA A 503 -8.20 35.83 6.46
N ASP A 504 -7.39 36.26 5.49
CA ASP A 504 -6.08 36.88 5.72
C ASP A 504 -6.18 38.25 6.42
N TYR A 505 -7.17 39.08 6.03
CA TYR A 505 -7.41 40.39 6.65
C TYR A 505 -8.13 40.26 7.99
N GLY A 506 -9.08 39.33 8.09
CA GLY A 506 -9.75 39.01 9.36
C GLY A 506 -8.78 38.42 10.38
N LYS A 507 -7.62 37.90 9.94
CA LYS A 507 -6.68 37.11 10.75
C LYS A 507 -7.38 35.91 11.39
N VAL A 508 -8.23 35.27 10.60
CA VAL A 508 -8.95 34.06 10.97
C VAL A 508 -8.51 32.90 10.10
N ASN A 509 -8.66 31.69 10.60
CA ASN A 509 -8.49 30.50 9.76
C ASN A 509 -9.51 30.56 8.60
N PRO A 510 -9.10 30.30 7.34
CA PRO A 510 -10.00 30.29 6.18
C PRO A 510 -11.29 29.48 6.37
N PHE A 511 -11.27 28.40 7.15
CA PHE A 511 -12.49 27.60 7.41
C PHE A 511 -13.56 28.40 8.17
N ARG A 512 -13.20 29.46 8.89
CA ARG A 512 -14.18 30.31 9.60
C ARG A 512 -14.99 31.18 8.64
N VAL A 513 -14.56 31.35 7.41
CA VAL A 513 -15.28 32.10 6.38
C VAL A 513 -16.20 31.12 5.64
N GLN A 514 -17.50 31.22 5.92
CA GLN A 514 -18.54 30.30 5.44
C GLN A 514 -19.62 31.03 4.65
N ASN A 515 -20.54 30.27 4.05
CA ASN A 515 -21.73 30.79 3.34
C ASN A 515 -21.43 31.85 2.28
N MET A 516 -20.22 31.84 1.71
CA MET A 516 -19.82 32.85 0.74
C MET A 516 -20.51 32.60 -0.61
N HIS A 517 -21.14 33.65 -1.13
CA HIS A 517 -21.79 33.66 -2.43
C HIS A 517 -21.79 35.07 -3.03
N LEU A 518 -21.94 35.13 -4.35
CA LEU A 518 -21.94 36.37 -5.11
C LEU A 518 -23.33 36.70 -5.63
N THR A 519 -23.70 37.98 -5.55
CA THR A 519 -24.81 38.55 -6.33
C THR A 519 -24.31 39.80 -7.06
N TYR A 520 -25.06 40.31 -8.02
CA TYR A 520 -24.63 41.46 -8.81
C TYR A 520 -25.82 42.24 -9.37
N ASP A 521 -25.57 43.50 -9.71
CA ASP A 521 -26.41 44.35 -10.54
C ASP A 521 -25.57 44.93 -11.70
N ASP A 522 -26.11 45.92 -12.42
CA ASP A 522 -25.44 46.51 -13.59
C ASP A 522 -24.12 47.24 -13.25
N ASP A 523 -23.96 47.68 -12.00
CA ASP A 523 -22.87 48.56 -11.56
C ASP A 523 -22.00 47.94 -10.45
N TYR A 524 -22.49 46.91 -9.77
CA TYR A 524 -21.86 46.33 -8.59
C TYR A 524 -21.88 44.80 -8.56
N VAL A 525 -20.82 44.24 -7.99
CA VAL A 525 -20.75 42.85 -7.54
C VAL A 525 -20.74 42.84 -6.01
N PHE A 526 -21.64 42.06 -5.41
CA PHE A 526 -21.79 41.90 -3.98
C PHE A 526 -21.26 40.54 -3.53
N VAL A 527 -20.30 40.55 -2.61
CA VAL A 527 -19.87 39.36 -1.86
C VAL A 527 -20.65 39.31 -0.57
N PHE A 528 -21.42 38.24 -0.37
CA PHE A 528 -21.96 37.87 0.91
C PHE A 528 -21.08 36.77 1.51
N ALA A 529 -20.82 36.84 2.80
CA ALA A 529 -20.14 35.78 3.54
C ALA A 529 -20.52 35.86 5.02
N SER A 530 -20.30 34.76 5.74
CA SER A 530 -20.35 34.74 7.20
C SER A 530 -19.00 34.38 7.80
N ILE A 531 -18.73 34.92 8.98
CA ILE A 531 -17.65 34.45 9.85
C ILE A 531 -18.27 33.75 11.04
N ILE A 532 -18.02 32.44 11.14
CA ILE A 532 -18.44 31.64 12.28
C ILE A 532 -17.49 31.86 13.47
N ASP A 533 -18.04 31.80 14.68
CA ASP A 533 -17.25 31.79 15.92
C ASP A 533 -16.19 30.67 15.91
N PRO A 534 -15.13 30.80 16.72
CA PRO A 534 -14.21 29.69 16.94
C PRO A 534 -14.95 28.48 17.54
N ALA A 535 -14.35 27.29 17.39
CA ALA A 535 -14.82 26.08 18.04
C ALA A 535 -15.06 26.33 19.54
N PRO A 536 -16.11 25.77 20.17
CA PRO A 536 -16.37 25.99 21.60
C PRO A 536 -15.15 25.65 22.47
N PRO A 537 -14.77 26.50 23.44
CA PRO A 537 -13.44 26.41 24.07
C PRO A 537 -13.22 25.09 24.82
N GLU A 538 -14.27 24.50 25.38
CA GLU A 538 -14.23 23.19 26.04
C GLU A 538 -13.77 22.05 25.12
N THR A 539 -14.00 22.16 23.80
CA THR A 539 -13.58 21.13 22.83
C THR A 539 -12.08 21.11 22.56
N LEU A 540 -11.35 22.11 23.05
CA LEU A 540 -9.89 22.19 22.92
C LEU A 540 -9.16 21.36 23.98
N PHE A 541 -9.91 20.71 24.87
CA PHE A 541 -9.37 19.99 26.01
C PHE A 541 -9.92 18.56 26.11
N THR A 542 -9.02 17.63 26.39
CA THR A 542 -9.28 16.23 26.66
C THR A 542 -9.51 16.03 28.16
N LEU A 543 -10.62 15.36 28.50
CA LEU A 543 -11.01 15.08 29.88
C LEU A 543 -10.25 13.86 30.43
N HIS A 544 -9.63 14.04 31.60
CA HIS A 544 -9.14 12.97 32.47
C HIS A 544 -9.98 12.97 33.75
N GLU A 545 -10.97 12.09 33.79
CA GLU A 545 -11.92 11.99 34.90
C GLU A 545 -11.25 11.62 36.22
N ASN A 546 -11.65 12.29 37.30
CA ASN A 546 -11.15 12.02 38.65
C ASN A 546 -9.61 12.10 38.76
N LYS A 547 -8.99 12.93 37.93
CA LYS A 547 -7.55 13.21 37.97
C LYS A 547 -7.29 14.67 38.30
N MET A 548 -6.16 14.91 38.97
CA MET A 548 -5.60 16.25 39.20
C MET A 548 -4.09 16.23 39.04
N ILE A 549 -3.47 17.39 38.86
CA ILE A 549 -2.03 17.54 38.69
C ILE A 549 -1.31 17.27 40.02
N LYS A 550 -0.26 16.45 39.99
CA LYS A 550 0.58 16.14 41.15
C LYS A 550 1.34 17.36 41.66
N SER A 551 1.94 18.13 40.74
CA SER A 551 2.76 19.29 41.09
C SER A 551 1.92 20.55 41.32
N LYS A 552 1.94 21.06 42.56
CA LYS A 552 1.29 22.33 42.91
C LYS A 552 1.96 23.55 42.27
N THR A 553 3.25 23.47 41.92
CA THR A 553 3.98 24.61 41.32
C THR A 553 3.49 24.97 39.92
N ASN A 554 2.78 24.06 39.27
CA ASN A 554 2.27 24.25 37.92
C ASN A 554 0.84 24.84 37.91
N ARG A 555 0.28 25.17 39.09
CA ARG A 555 -1.04 25.81 39.24
C ARG A 555 -0.85 27.31 39.38
N ASN A 556 -1.29 28.07 38.39
CA ASN A 556 -1.04 29.51 38.37
C ASN A 556 -2.22 30.33 38.88
N LEU A 557 -3.44 30.02 38.44
CA LEU A 557 -4.62 30.83 38.70
C LEU A 557 -5.76 29.95 39.16
N MET A 558 -6.50 30.42 40.17
CA MET A 558 -7.69 29.74 40.68
C MET A 558 -8.89 30.69 40.61
N PHE A 559 -9.97 30.21 40.02
CA PHE A 559 -11.24 30.91 39.88
C PHE A 559 -12.34 30.10 40.56
N LYS A 560 -13.32 30.77 41.15
CA LYS A 560 -14.46 30.13 41.83
C LYS A 560 -15.75 30.34 41.03
N LYS A 561 -16.71 29.41 41.19
CA LYS A 561 -18.02 29.45 40.54
C LYS A 561 -17.93 29.45 39.00
N MET A 562 -16.99 28.68 38.46
CA MET A 562 -16.81 28.52 37.02
C MET A 562 -17.58 27.30 36.50
N THR A 563 -18.16 27.43 35.32
CA THR A 563 -18.60 26.29 34.51
C THR A 563 -17.42 25.76 33.68
N LEU A 564 -17.57 24.59 33.07
CA LEU A 564 -16.55 24.02 32.17
C LEU A 564 -16.18 25.00 31.04
N ASN A 565 -17.19 25.52 30.34
CA ASN A 565 -17.00 26.49 29.26
C ASN A 565 -16.26 27.74 29.73
N LEU A 566 -16.65 28.34 30.86
CA LEU A 566 -15.99 29.54 31.39
C LEU A 566 -14.54 29.28 31.81
N CYS A 567 -14.26 28.12 32.42
CA CYS A 567 -12.90 27.74 32.79
C CYS A 567 -12.01 27.55 31.54
N ALA A 568 -12.55 26.92 30.50
CA ALA A 568 -11.88 26.75 29.23
C ALA A 568 -11.61 28.09 28.53
N VAL A 569 -12.56 29.04 28.51
CA VAL A 569 -12.34 30.42 28.00
C VAL A 569 -11.15 31.07 28.70
N ASN A 570 -11.14 31.07 30.04
CA ASN A 570 -10.06 31.69 30.81
C ASN A 570 -8.70 31.04 30.51
N CYS A 571 -8.67 29.71 30.33
CA CYS A 571 -7.45 29.02 29.90
C CYS A 571 -7.01 29.44 28.50
N VAL A 572 -7.91 29.54 27.52
CA VAL A 572 -7.58 29.95 26.15
C VAL A 572 -7.07 31.39 26.09
N GLU A 573 -7.62 32.30 26.89
CA GLU A 573 -7.18 33.69 26.97
C GLU A 573 -5.86 33.87 27.74
N TYR A 574 -5.55 32.96 28.66
CA TYR A 574 -4.33 33.01 29.44
C TYR A 574 -3.13 32.45 28.68
N SER A 575 -2.21 33.35 28.30
CA SER A 575 -0.95 32.97 27.64
C SER A 575 -0.17 31.94 28.46
N GLY A 576 0.06 30.76 27.86
CA GLY A 576 0.79 29.66 28.49
C GLY A 576 -0.09 28.67 29.25
N CYS A 577 -1.41 28.76 29.16
CA CYS A 577 -2.29 27.71 29.67
C CYS A 577 -2.25 26.45 28.78
N TYR A 578 -1.94 25.31 29.41
CA TYR A 578 -1.93 23.99 28.76
C TYR A 578 -3.01 23.04 29.30
N GLY A 579 -3.84 23.51 30.24
CA GLY A 579 -4.95 22.75 30.77
C GLY A 579 -5.52 23.38 32.04
N PHE A 580 -6.55 22.76 32.60
CA PHE A 580 -7.14 23.20 33.87
C PHE A 580 -7.74 22.05 34.67
N GLU A 581 -7.83 22.23 35.97
CA GLU A 581 -8.59 21.37 36.88
C GLU A 581 -9.94 22.02 37.16
N LEU A 582 -11.03 21.26 37.12
CA LEU A 582 -12.36 21.72 37.51
C LEU A 582 -12.95 20.77 38.56
N THR A 583 -13.27 21.33 39.72
CA THR A 583 -13.92 20.60 40.81
C THR A 583 -15.45 20.65 40.69
N ALA A 584 -16.14 19.71 41.35
CA ALA A 584 -17.60 19.68 41.39
C ALA A 584 -18.25 20.95 41.99
N ASP A 585 -17.55 21.68 42.86
CA ASP A 585 -17.98 22.98 43.42
C ASP A 585 -17.65 24.19 42.52
N GLY A 586 -17.16 23.94 41.30
CA GLY A 586 -16.90 24.96 40.29
C GLY A 586 -15.61 25.76 40.55
N VAL A 587 -14.62 25.16 41.22
CA VAL A 587 -13.28 25.74 41.34
C VAL A 587 -12.45 25.33 40.13
N CYS A 588 -12.08 26.32 39.34
CA CYS A 588 -11.28 26.19 38.13
C CYS A 588 -9.83 26.57 38.45
N THR A 589 -8.87 25.68 38.21
CA THR A 589 -7.44 25.96 38.40
C THR A 589 -6.69 25.80 37.09
N ILE A 590 -6.16 26.89 36.56
CA ILE A 590 -5.38 26.91 35.32
C ILE A 590 -3.97 26.37 35.58
N THR A 591 -3.46 25.57 34.63
CA THR A 591 -2.10 25.06 34.66
C THR A 591 -1.25 25.46 33.46
N THR A 592 0.04 25.62 33.72
CA THR A 592 1.09 25.75 32.69
C THR A 592 1.83 24.43 32.46
N MET A 593 1.39 23.32 33.05
CA MET A 593 1.98 22.01 32.82
C MET A 593 1.62 21.52 31.43
N VAL A 594 2.64 21.25 30.62
CA VAL A 594 2.49 20.50 29.38
C VAL A 594 2.23 19.02 29.73
N PHE A 595 1.02 18.54 29.45
CA PHE A 595 0.63 17.16 29.69
C PHE A 595 1.13 16.23 28.57
N SER A 596 1.49 15.00 28.95
CA SER A 596 1.85 13.93 28.04
C SER A 596 1.29 12.60 28.56
N GLU A 597 0.57 11.88 27.70
CA GLU A 597 -0.02 10.58 28.05
C GLU A 597 1.03 9.59 28.57
N GLN A 598 2.23 9.56 27.95
CA GLN A 598 3.37 8.72 28.35
C GLN A 598 3.88 9.01 29.77
N LYS A 599 3.57 10.19 30.31
CA LYS A 599 3.98 10.66 31.62
C LYS A 599 2.80 10.84 32.57
N SER A 600 1.60 10.36 32.20
CA SER A 600 0.37 10.54 32.96
C SER A 600 0.53 10.13 34.41
N ASP A 601 1.12 8.96 34.67
CA ASP A 601 1.39 8.46 36.03
C ASP A 601 2.34 9.35 36.83
N SER A 602 3.25 10.08 36.18
CA SER A 602 4.17 11.00 36.86
C SER A 602 3.57 12.40 37.05
N GLN A 603 2.59 12.79 36.21
CA GLN A 603 2.03 14.13 36.14
C GLN A 603 0.68 14.27 36.85
N LEU A 604 -0.12 13.21 36.86
CA LEU A 604 -1.47 13.17 37.41
C LEU A 604 -1.54 12.25 38.63
N GLN A 605 -2.45 12.57 39.54
CA GLN A 605 -2.87 11.75 40.67
C GLN A 605 -4.39 11.64 40.70
N ASP A 606 -4.88 10.59 41.33
CA ASP A 606 -6.32 10.43 41.57
C ASP A 606 -6.87 11.55 42.45
N SER A 607 -8.08 11.96 42.15
CA SER A 607 -8.84 12.95 42.89
C SER A 607 -10.28 12.51 43.08
N GLN A 608 -10.86 12.86 44.21
CA GLN A 608 -12.29 12.66 44.48
C GLN A 608 -13.03 13.93 44.04
N GLY A 609 -13.66 13.90 42.86
CA GLY A 609 -14.52 14.99 42.38
C GLY A 609 -13.79 16.19 41.76
N THR A 610 -12.54 16.01 41.32
CA THR A 610 -11.84 16.96 40.43
C THR A 610 -11.52 16.28 39.12
N ASN A 611 -11.83 16.94 38.02
CA ASN A 611 -11.47 16.50 36.68
C ASN A 611 -10.34 17.37 36.15
N PHE A 612 -9.40 16.76 35.44
CA PHE A 612 -8.34 17.47 34.74
C PHE A 612 -8.65 17.52 33.24
N TYR A 613 -8.48 18.68 32.64
CA TYR A 613 -8.72 18.95 31.24
C TYR A 613 -7.39 19.37 30.61
N ALA A 614 -6.76 18.45 29.88
CA ALA A 614 -5.49 18.70 29.20
C ALA A 614 -5.76 19.30 27.83
N ARG A 615 -4.99 20.29 27.38
CA ARG A 615 -5.14 20.84 26.03
C ARG A 615 -4.83 19.74 24.99
N THR A 616 -5.77 19.49 24.09
CA THR A 616 -5.69 18.41 23.09
C THR A 616 -4.59 18.66 22.08
N ILE A 617 -4.41 19.92 21.65
CA ILE A 617 -3.36 20.33 20.72
C ILE A 617 -2.44 21.36 21.36
N MET A 618 -1.15 21.02 21.42
CA MET A 618 -0.10 21.77 22.13
C MET A 618 0.15 23.21 21.63
N HIS A 619 -0.36 23.59 20.47
CA HIS A 619 -0.17 24.92 19.92
C HIS A 619 -1.09 25.96 20.57
N HIS A 620 -0.55 27.16 20.80
CA HIS A 620 -1.32 28.29 21.31
C HIS A 620 -2.23 28.83 20.20
N ILE A 621 -3.52 28.54 20.28
CA ILE A 621 -4.52 29.07 19.36
C ILE A 621 -4.92 30.47 19.85
N LYS A 622 -4.56 31.51 19.10
CA LYS A 622 -5.04 32.85 19.39
C LYS A 622 -6.50 32.97 18.94
N TRP A 623 -7.40 33.15 19.90
CA TRP A 623 -8.82 33.36 19.64
C TRP A 623 -9.07 34.81 19.26
N GLU A 624 -9.37 35.04 18.00
CA GLU A 624 -9.86 36.34 17.55
C GLU A 624 -11.39 36.33 17.63
N SER A 625 -11.94 37.14 18.56
CA SER A 625 -13.38 37.31 18.70
C SER A 625 -13.99 37.88 17.43
N ASN A 626 -15.22 37.48 17.15
CA ASN A 626 -15.98 37.95 15.99
C ASN A 626 -15.99 39.48 15.87
N SER A 627 -16.18 40.22 16.97
CA SER A 627 -16.11 41.69 16.97
C SER A 627 -14.75 42.26 16.54
N ASN A 628 -13.65 41.64 16.94
CA ASN A 628 -12.31 42.07 16.53
C ASN A 628 -12.06 41.77 15.05
N VAL A 629 -12.52 40.61 14.58
CA VAL A 629 -12.45 40.24 13.16
C VAL A 629 -13.23 41.24 12.31
N TRP A 630 -14.45 41.60 12.74
CA TRP A 630 -15.27 42.61 12.08
C TRP A 630 -14.54 43.95 11.94
N ASN A 631 -13.96 44.46 13.03
CA ASN A 631 -13.25 45.73 13.02
C ASN A 631 -12.05 45.73 12.06
N LYS A 632 -11.31 44.61 11.98
CA LYS A 632 -10.19 44.45 11.03
C LYS A 632 -10.69 44.42 9.59
N LEU A 633 -11.74 43.65 9.31
CA LEU A 633 -12.33 43.56 7.98
C LEU A 633 -12.88 44.91 7.53
N PHE A 634 -13.68 45.56 8.37
CA PHE A 634 -14.23 46.89 8.10
C PHE A 634 -13.13 47.90 7.77
N SER A 635 -12.06 47.93 8.59
CA SER A 635 -10.91 48.81 8.36
C SER A 635 -10.19 48.49 7.04
N SER A 636 -10.06 47.22 6.68
CA SER A 636 -9.38 46.80 5.44
C SER A 636 -10.15 47.21 4.17
N VAL A 637 -11.48 47.12 4.21
CA VAL A 637 -12.35 47.56 3.12
C VAL A 637 -12.33 49.08 3.02
N TYR A 638 -12.44 49.79 4.14
CA TYR A 638 -12.40 51.26 4.19
C TYR A 638 -11.08 51.82 3.61
N ASN A 639 -9.96 51.15 3.91
CA ASN A 639 -8.64 51.53 3.41
C ASN A 639 -8.37 51.12 1.95
N ARG A 640 -9.38 50.62 1.20
CA ARG A 640 -9.28 50.18 -0.20
C ARG A 640 -8.16 49.18 -0.47
N ILE A 641 -7.86 48.32 0.49
CA ILE A 641 -6.78 47.33 0.37
C ILE A 641 -7.18 46.21 -0.61
N TRP A 642 -8.48 46.01 -0.81
CA TRP A 642 -9.05 44.98 -1.65
C TRP A 642 -9.11 45.46 -3.10
N ILE A 643 -8.14 45.03 -3.89
CA ILE A 643 -8.11 45.28 -5.33
C ILE A 643 -8.29 43.94 -6.06
N PHE A 644 -9.45 43.76 -6.67
CA PHE A 644 -9.68 42.71 -7.66
C PHE A 644 -9.52 43.35 -9.03
N THR A 645 -8.30 43.26 -9.59
CA THR A 645 -8.04 43.57 -11.00
C THR A 645 -8.46 42.44 -11.89
#